data_AF-B2ADE1-F1
#
_entry.id   AF-B2ADE1-F1
#
_cell.length_a   1.000
_cell.length_b   1.000
_cell.length_c   1.000
_cell.angle_alpha   90.00
_cell.angle_beta   90.00
_cell.angle_gamma   90.00
#
_symmetry.space_group_name_H-M   'P 1'
#
loop_
_entity.id
_entity.type
_entity.pdbx_description
1 polymer ?
#
loop_
_entity_poly.entity_id
_entity_poly.type
_entity_poly.pdbx_seq_one_letter_code
_entity_poly.pdbx_strand_id
1 'polypeptide(L)'
;MAVKDELRILTPIGMLGYSFDEHLYWTEIENGVDAIILDSGSTDSGPSRLALGLTSASREAYERDLKLLVTASANNHIPVLIGKYRLFHALGAAHVVRGALECQTDSNLLIGSAGGDGTNAHVQLLVDIVNEVVEREKYRQLKIVTIHSEITKSEVRASLGRGETTPCGGGVPELLSSDIDDAVVIVAQMGLEPWVQAMRNHPDFDIIIAGRSYDPAPYVAFCVHNGFPDLGLAHHMGKIMECGAVCATPKSAEALAIVRQDCFEIRPLNPVAKCTPLSVAAHTMYEKPRPDLLAGPGGILDVRDSTYTQLPDGRTIRVTGSKFIPFSPDQSSPEPSVSNTKYTIKLEAAKVTGHLAIFIGGIRDPIMQSQLNDLLVPMIKKRLHQVYTFDFDLSFKFYGQTPLIPGIAPQPAHFPTEIGVLGKVLAQTPAQAKAVANLAKVYFVHAPYPGQVATAGNFAMPLAPCDISVGPATQFCMYHLMEIDDPVAPFPISVQTVGRVLAPEEIQTNGTHPKEISPLEKLKSSRPLFPPSLVAPELTCFPKSALPSSVPLYKLAKTLRTKNAGPYSVTLDILFPTREVFELVVESGVLTRGGLAEMYGIGKEDITEFMFWEPALAFKATWPRRRVSGSWDDDDVHASGGHVGVMGIEVVVPAGFSLNGEAWL
;
A
#
# COMPACT_ATOMS: atom_id res chain seq x y z
N MET A 1 -37.82 5.60 -2.01
CA MET A 1 -37.77 5.33 -3.48
C MET A 1 -38.20 3.88 -3.71
N ALA A 2 -38.40 3.45 -4.95
CA ALA A 2 -38.36 2.01 -5.24
C ALA A 2 -36.93 1.51 -5.00
N VAL A 3 -36.77 0.31 -4.43
CA VAL A 3 -35.46 -0.33 -4.31
C VAL A 3 -35.05 -0.77 -5.71
N LYS A 4 -33.81 -0.46 -6.13
CA LYS A 4 -33.27 -0.92 -7.42
C LYS A 4 -32.91 -2.41 -7.33
N ASP A 5 -32.95 -3.11 -8.46
CA ASP A 5 -32.50 -4.51 -8.54
C ASP A 5 -30.96 -4.64 -8.56
N GLU A 6 -30.25 -3.57 -8.95
CA GLU A 6 -28.79 -3.45 -8.86
C GLU A 6 -28.33 -2.03 -8.54
N LEU A 7 -27.08 -1.90 -8.06
CA LEU A 7 -26.31 -0.65 -8.08
C LEU A 7 -25.08 -0.81 -8.96
N ARG A 8 -24.73 0.24 -9.70
CA ARG A 8 -23.61 0.31 -10.64
C ARG A 8 -22.60 1.33 -10.15
N ILE A 9 -21.50 0.87 -9.58
CA ILE A 9 -20.47 1.71 -8.95
C ILE A 9 -19.21 1.72 -9.82
N LEU A 10 -18.79 2.90 -10.26
CA LEU A 10 -17.60 3.11 -11.09
C LEU A 10 -16.41 3.58 -10.24
N THR A 11 -15.32 2.82 -10.26
CA THR A 11 -14.00 3.31 -9.84
C THR A 11 -13.15 3.57 -11.09
N PRO A 12 -12.94 4.83 -11.49
CA PRO A 12 -12.13 5.16 -12.67
C PRO A 12 -10.64 4.90 -12.43
N ILE A 13 -10.15 5.20 -11.23
CA ILE A 13 -8.77 5.00 -10.81
C ILE A 13 -8.77 4.73 -9.31
N GLY A 14 -7.91 3.85 -8.81
CA GLY A 14 -7.72 3.72 -7.37
C GLY A 14 -7.14 5.01 -6.78
N MET A 15 -6.16 5.63 -7.45
CA MET A 15 -5.48 6.86 -7.01
C MET A 15 -5.93 8.12 -7.78
N LEU A 16 -6.69 9.00 -7.13
CA LEU A 16 -6.90 10.35 -7.61
C LEU A 16 -5.56 11.08 -7.84
N GLY A 17 -5.39 11.68 -9.01
CA GLY A 17 -4.17 12.33 -9.48
C GLY A 17 -3.30 11.47 -10.40
N TYR A 18 -3.53 10.15 -10.50
CA TYR A 18 -2.72 9.27 -11.36
C TYR A 18 -3.23 9.14 -12.80
N SER A 19 -4.38 9.74 -13.14
CA SER A 19 -5.05 9.65 -14.44
C SER A 19 -5.69 8.28 -14.72
N PHE A 20 -6.71 8.31 -15.56
CA PHE A 20 -7.42 7.15 -16.11
C PHE A 20 -7.73 7.39 -17.60
N ASP A 21 -8.18 6.36 -18.32
CA ASP A 21 -8.63 6.51 -19.71
C ASP A 21 -9.97 7.26 -19.76
N GLU A 22 -9.94 8.50 -20.23
CA GLU A 22 -11.13 9.35 -20.36
C GLU A 22 -12.22 8.74 -21.23
N HIS A 23 -11.87 7.97 -22.27
CA HIS A 23 -12.86 7.35 -23.14
C HIS A 23 -13.56 6.18 -22.45
N LEU A 24 -12.83 5.30 -21.75
CA LEU A 24 -13.43 4.25 -20.94
C LEU A 24 -14.33 4.82 -19.83
N TYR A 25 -13.88 5.89 -19.18
CA TYR A 25 -14.65 6.62 -18.18
C TYR A 25 -15.97 7.16 -18.76
N TRP A 26 -15.90 8.03 -19.77
CA TRP A 26 -17.11 8.64 -20.35
C TRP A 26 -18.06 7.62 -20.97
N THR A 27 -17.55 6.53 -21.57
CA THR A 27 -18.39 5.44 -22.07
C THR A 27 -19.14 4.70 -20.96
N GLU A 28 -18.56 4.49 -19.78
CA GLU A 28 -19.31 3.88 -18.67
C GLU A 28 -20.26 4.87 -17.98
N ILE A 29 -19.96 6.18 -17.97
CA ILE A 29 -20.93 7.23 -17.62
C ILE A 29 -22.14 7.18 -18.57
N GLU A 30 -21.93 7.09 -19.89
CA GLU A 30 -23.00 6.96 -20.89
C GLU A 30 -23.78 5.63 -20.77
N ASN A 31 -23.15 4.54 -20.31
CA ASN A 31 -23.81 3.27 -20.01
C ASN A 31 -24.69 3.31 -18.74
N GLY A 32 -24.61 4.39 -17.95
CA GLY A 32 -25.34 4.57 -16.69
C GLY A 32 -24.61 3.95 -15.49
N VAL A 33 -24.28 4.82 -14.51
CA VAL A 33 -23.75 4.45 -13.20
C VAL A 33 -24.48 5.23 -12.10
N ASP A 34 -24.58 4.61 -10.92
CA ASP A 34 -25.30 5.17 -9.77
C ASP A 34 -24.40 6.01 -8.86
N ALA A 35 -23.08 5.75 -8.88
CA ALA A 35 -22.07 6.57 -8.23
C ALA A 35 -20.71 6.41 -8.91
N ILE A 36 -19.89 7.45 -8.80
CA ILE A 36 -18.45 7.36 -8.99
C ILE A 36 -17.83 7.33 -7.60
N ILE A 37 -17.15 6.24 -7.25
CA ILE A 37 -16.48 6.10 -5.96
C ILE A 37 -15.00 5.84 -6.24
N LEU A 38 -14.15 6.69 -5.68
CA LEU A 38 -12.71 6.60 -5.82
C LEU A 38 -12.00 7.21 -4.62
N ASP A 39 -10.68 7.14 -4.68
CA ASP A 39 -9.85 7.08 -3.49
C ASP A 39 -8.56 7.90 -3.72
N SER A 40 -7.97 8.48 -2.64
CA SER A 40 -7.01 9.59 -2.82
C SER A 40 -5.79 9.63 -1.85
N GLY A 41 -5.07 8.53 -1.55
CA GLY A 41 -3.86 8.62 -0.68
C GLY A 41 -2.84 7.48 -0.79
N SER A 42 -1.81 7.46 0.09
CA SER A 42 -0.81 6.38 0.17
C SER A 42 0.16 6.52 1.37
N THR A 43 -0.05 5.76 2.47
CA THR A 43 0.79 5.90 3.69
C THR A 43 2.11 5.15 3.72
N ASP A 44 2.24 3.92 3.22
CA ASP A 44 3.54 3.23 3.13
C ASP A 44 4.42 3.74 1.96
N SER A 45 4.18 5.00 1.54
CA SER A 45 5.22 5.86 0.96
C SER A 45 6.12 6.49 2.04
N GLY A 46 5.76 6.36 3.32
CA GLY A 46 6.51 6.80 4.49
C GLY A 46 5.76 7.80 5.37
N PRO A 47 6.27 8.09 6.58
CA PRO A 47 5.67 9.03 7.53
C PRO A 47 5.71 10.48 7.06
N SER A 48 6.51 10.78 6.04
CA SER A 48 6.71 12.13 5.48
C SER A 48 5.45 12.80 4.96
N ARG A 49 4.43 12.03 4.58
CA ARG A 49 3.10 12.56 4.22
C ARG A 49 2.49 13.28 5.42
N LEU A 50 2.21 12.52 6.46
CA LEU A 50 1.53 12.94 7.69
C LEU A 50 2.37 13.88 8.58
N ALA A 51 3.70 13.80 8.51
CA ALA A 51 4.59 14.68 9.27
C ALA A 51 4.86 16.03 8.59
N LEU A 52 4.62 16.18 7.28
CA LEU A 52 4.98 17.38 6.51
C LEU A 52 3.85 17.94 5.62
N GLY A 53 2.63 17.37 5.68
CA GLY A 53 1.48 17.79 4.89
C GLY A 53 1.65 17.62 3.38
N LEU A 54 2.43 16.62 2.95
CA LEU A 54 2.82 16.46 1.54
C LEU A 54 1.80 15.63 0.75
N THR A 55 1.16 16.23 -0.26
CA THR A 55 0.20 15.56 -1.15
C THR A 55 0.83 14.47 -2.02
N SER A 56 0.07 13.40 -2.31
CA SER A 56 0.60 12.25 -3.07
C SER A 56 0.79 12.51 -4.57
N ALA A 57 -0.01 13.37 -5.18
CA ALA A 57 0.19 13.90 -6.53
C ALA A 57 0.43 15.43 -6.50
N SER A 58 0.70 16.05 -7.65
CA SER A 58 0.76 17.53 -7.77
C SER A 58 -0.64 18.12 -7.88
N ARG A 59 -0.79 19.43 -7.65
CA ARG A 59 -2.09 20.12 -7.71
C ARG A 59 -2.76 19.98 -9.07
N GLU A 60 -1.98 20.13 -10.13
CA GLU A 60 -2.42 20.07 -11.54
C GLU A 60 -2.91 18.66 -11.90
N ALA A 61 -2.31 17.64 -11.29
CA ALA A 61 -2.71 16.25 -11.45
C ALA A 61 -4.04 15.94 -10.75
N TYR A 62 -4.26 16.47 -9.53
CA TYR A 62 -5.56 16.44 -8.87
C TYR A 62 -6.61 17.22 -9.67
N GLU A 63 -6.28 18.41 -10.18
CA GLU A 63 -7.19 19.27 -10.93
C GLU A 63 -7.66 18.63 -12.24
N ARG A 64 -6.77 17.95 -12.97
CA ARG A 64 -7.12 17.16 -14.16
C ARG A 64 -8.20 16.10 -13.84
N ASP A 65 -7.96 15.28 -12.81
CA ASP A 65 -8.85 14.17 -12.49
C ASP A 65 -10.17 14.68 -11.86
N LEU A 66 -10.08 15.65 -10.94
CA LEU A 66 -11.25 16.30 -10.34
C LEU A 66 -12.12 17.00 -11.39
N LYS A 67 -11.55 17.61 -12.44
CA LYS A 67 -12.34 18.20 -13.53
C LYS A 67 -13.28 17.17 -14.16
N LEU A 68 -12.80 15.96 -14.46
CA LEU A 68 -13.60 14.90 -15.07
C LEU A 68 -14.73 14.40 -14.14
N LEU A 69 -14.43 14.28 -12.85
CA LEU A 69 -15.37 13.85 -11.81
C LEU A 69 -16.47 14.90 -11.58
N VAL A 70 -16.08 16.16 -11.38
CA VAL A 70 -17.00 17.30 -11.21
C VAL A 70 -17.86 17.51 -12.47
N THR A 71 -17.29 17.36 -13.67
CA THR A 71 -18.07 17.43 -14.93
C THR A 71 -19.16 16.37 -14.95
N ALA A 72 -18.85 15.13 -14.57
CA ALA A 72 -19.83 14.05 -14.58
C ALA A 72 -20.95 14.28 -13.57
N SER A 73 -20.61 14.71 -12.35
CA SER A 73 -21.59 15.06 -11.32
C SER A 73 -22.47 16.24 -11.72
N ALA A 74 -21.87 17.33 -12.21
CA ALA A 74 -22.58 18.53 -12.63
C ALA A 74 -23.57 18.26 -13.77
N ASN A 75 -23.13 17.54 -14.82
CA ASN A 75 -23.93 17.35 -16.04
C ASN A 75 -24.94 16.19 -15.94
N ASN A 76 -24.66 15.15 -15.15
CA ASN A 76 -25.45 13.91 -15.14
C ASN A 76 -26.11 13.62 -13.78
N HIS A 77 -25.92 14.46 -12.76
CA HIS A 77 -26.40 14.25 -11.38
C HIS A 77 -25.89 12.94 -10.73
N ILE A 78 -24.70 12.48 -11.13
CA ILE A 78 -24.04 11.30 -10.55
C ILE A 78 -23.28 11.72 -9.28
N PRO A 79 -23.54 11.10 -8.12
CA PRO A 79 -22.80 11.40 -6.89
C PRO A 79 -21.34 10.93 -6.99
N VAL A 80 -20.41 11.78 -6.52
CA VAL A 80 -18.98 11.47 -6.45
C VAL A 80 -18.55 11.34 -4.98
N LEU A 81 -17.97 10.20 -4.62
CA LEU A 81 -17.45 9.94 -3.28
C LEU A 81 -15.93 9.80 -3.35
N ILE A 82 -15.20 10.64 -2.62
CA ILE A 82 -13.73 10.66 -2.59
C ILE A 82 -13.23 10.22 -1.21
N GLY A 83 -12.70 9.00 -1.15
CA GLY A 83 -12.19 8.35 0.05
C GLY A 83 -10.66 8.19 0.09
N LYS A 84 -10.21 7.13 0.75
CA LYS A 84 -8.79 6.78 0.95
C LYS A 84 -8.29 5.96 -0.22
N TYR A 85 -7.03 6.17 -0.63
CA TYR A 85 -6.28 5.10 -1.35
C TYR A 85 -4.98 4.57 -0.75
N ARG A 86 -4.43 3.51 -1.39
CA ARG A 86 -2.98 3.26 -1.59
C ARG A 86 -2.62 2.39 -2.84
N LEU A 87 -1.56 2.78 -3.58
CA LEU A 87 -0.78 2.01 -4.60
C LEU A 87 0.70 2.55 -4.57
N PHE A 88 1.78 2.00 -5.17
CA PHE A 88 1.92 1.37 -6.49
C PHE A 88 2.90 0.16 -6.56
N HIS A 89 3.55 -0.03 -7.72
CA HIS A 89 3.87 -1.33 -8.33
C HIS A 89 5.37 -1.62 -8.49
N ALA A 90 5.72 -2.91 -8.58
CA ALA A 90 6.98 -3.40 -9.15
C ALA A 90 6.70 -4.72 -9.89
N LEU A 91 7.46 -5.01 -10.96
CA LEU A 91 7.37 -6.25 -11.72
C LEU A 91 8.29 -7.32 -11.13
N GLY A 92 7.79 -8.55 -10.93
CA GLY A 92 8.61 -9.64 -10.41
C GLY A 92 7.81 -10.89 -10.01
N ALA A 93 8.57 -11.95 -9.73
CA ALA A 93 8.15 -13.30 -9.35
C ALA A 93 9.37 -13.98 -8.64
N ALA A 94 9.38 -15.24 -8.22
CA ALA A 94 8.54 -16.39 -8.58
C ALA A 94 8.54 -17.47 -7.44
N HIS A 95 7.59 -18.44 -7.44
CA HIS A 95 7.07 -19.37 -6.37
C HIS A 95 7.90 -19.78 -5.11
N VAL A 96 7.38 -20.23 -3.93
CA VAL A 96 6.37 -21.18 -3.31
C VAL A 96 6.77 -22.61 -2.84
N VAL A 97 7.21 -22.72 -1.56
CA VAL A 97 6.68 -23.47 -0.37
C VAL A 97 6.67 -25.03 -0.43
N ARG A 98 6.23 -25.94 0.50
CA ARG A 98 5.54 -26.09 1.86
C ARG A 98 6.23 -27.27 2.58
N GLY A 99 6.26 -27.48 3.90
CA GLY A 99 5.22 -27.23 4.90
C GLY A 99 5.51 -27.69 6.35
N ALA A 100 4.90 -26.97 7.31
CA ALA A 100 4.44 -27.40 8.65
C ALA A 100 5.49 -27.54 9.80
N LEU A 101 5.16 -27.45 11.11
CA LEU A 101 3.88 -27.27 11.82
C LEU A 101 3.84 -26.03 12.76
N GLU A 102 2.62 -25.52 12.97
CA GLU A 102 1.94 -24.99 14.20
C GLU A 102 2.67 -24.18 15.30
N CYS A 103 2.20 -22.93 15.52
CA CYS A 103 1.82 -22.28 16.81
C CYS A 103 1.19 -20.87 16.54
N GLN A 104 0.64 -20.19 17.57
CA GLN A 104 -0.22 -18.98 17.47
C GLN A 104 0.43 -17.68 18.02
N THR A 105 0.14 -16.51 17.43
CA THR A 105 0.30 -15.13 18.00
C THR A 105 -0.42 -14.06 17.14
N ASP A 106 -0.57 -12.82 17.64
CA ASP A 106 -1.65 -11.88 17.27
C ASP A 106 -1.33 -10.73 16.27
N SER A 107 -2.28 -10.23 15.46
CA SER A 107 -2.06 -9.11 14.49
C SER A 107 -3.33 -8.37 13.95
N ASN A 108 -3.51 -7.08 14.31
CA ASN A 108 -4.76 -6.31 14.08
C ASN A 108 -4.59 -5.06 13.18
N LEU A 109 -4.29 -5.23 11.88
CA LEU A 109 -3.86 -4.13 11.00
C LEU A 109 -4.96 -3.43 10.18
N LEU A 110 -5.25 -2.16 10.51
CA LEU A 110 -6.06 -1.22 9.70
C LEU A 110 -5.15 -0.17 9.02
N ILE A 111 -5.58 0.56 7.97
CA ILE A 111 -4.74 1.57 7.24
C ILE A 111 -5.59 2.66 6.55
N GLY A 112 -5.30 3.97 6.73
CA GLY A 112 -5.21 4.94 5.60
C GLY A 112 -6.16 6.15 5.43
N SER A 113 -5.98 6.89 4.31
CA SER A 113 -6.30 8.34 4.11
C SER A 113 -6.65 8.87 2.71
N ALA A 114 -7.35 10.02 2.63
CA ALA A 114 -7.44 10.94 1.47
C ALA A 114 -6.34 12.04 1.41
N GLY A 115 -6.22 12.74 0.27
CA GLY A 115 -5.14 13.68 -0.17
C GLY A 115 -3.68 13.18 -0.14
N GLY A 116 -3.36 12.26 0.76
CA GLY A 116 -2.03 11.68 0.97
C GLY A 116 -1.85 11.16 2.39
N ASP A 117 -2.44 11.86 3.37
CA ASP A 117 -2.34 11.54 4.81
C ASP A 117 -3.67 11.63 5.60
N GLY A 118 -4.73 12.21 5.03
CA GLY A 118 -6.08 12.24 5.60
C GLY A 118 -6.38 13.48 6.44
N THR A 119 -5.48 14.45 6.48
CA THR A 119 -5.67 15.72 7.20
C THR A 119 -6.86 16.52 6.66
N ASN A 120 -7.41 17.36 7.53
CA ASN A 120 -8.46 18.31 7.19
C ASN A 120 -7.94 19.35 6.18
N ALA A 121 -6.64 19.70 6.25
CA ALA A 121 -5.96 20.53 5.25
C ALA A 121 -5.97 19.90 3.85
N HIS A 122 -5.81 18.58 3.75
CA HIS A 122 -5.92 17.85 2.49
C HIS A 122 -7.37 17.74 1.99
N VAL A 123 -8.35 17.58 2.88
CA VAL A 123 -9.78 17.67 2.51
C VAL A 123 -10.12 19.05 1.95
N GLN A 124 -9.64 20.13 2.60
CA GLN A 124 -9.82 21.50 2.13
C GLN A 124 -9.16 21.74 0.77
N LEU A 125 -7.95 21.22 0.53
CA LEU A 125 -7.29 21.34 -0.78
C LEU A 125 -8.10 20.73 -1.92
N LEU A 126 -8.70 19.54 -1.71
CA LEU A 126 -9.56 18.91 -2.73
C LEU A 126 -10.85 19.71 -2.92
N VAL A 127 -11.43 20.26 -1.84
CA VAL A 127 -12.54 21.23 -1.91
C VAL A 127 -12.17 22.45 -2.74
N ASP A 128 -11.03 23.10 -2.50
CA ASP A 128 -10.64 24.33 -3.17
C ASP A 128 -10.45 24.12 -4.68
N ILE A 129 -9.89 22.97 -5.08
CA ILE A 129 -9.75 22.59 -6.49
C ILE A 129 -11.13 22.34 -7.13
N VAL A 130 -12.06 21.69 -6.42
CA VAL A 130 -13.45 21.53 -6.90
C VAL A 130 -14.14 22.89 -7.05
N ASN A 131 -13.94 23.82 -6.10
CA ASN A 131 -14.51 25.17 -6.16
C ASN A 131 -14.02 25.91 -7.42
N GLU A 132 -12.72 25.92 -7.68
CA GLU A 132 -12.13 26.54 -8.87
C GLU A 132 -12.63 25.91 -10.18
N VAL A 133 -12.80 24.59 -10.23
CA VAL A 133 -13.39 23.90 -11.38
C VAL A 133 -14.85 24.33 -11.59
N VAL A 134 -15.68 24.34 -10.53
CA VAL A 134 -17.10 24.73 -10.63
C VAL A 134 -17.26 26.18 -11.11
N GLU A 135 -16.44 27.11 -10.59
CA GLU A 135 -16.46 28.51 -11.00
C GLU A 135 -15.97 28.72 -12.45
N ARG A 136 -14.83 28.11 -12.80
CA ARG A 136 -14.20 28.26 -14.13
C ARG A 136 -15.07 27.72 -15.26
N GLU A 137 -15.58 26.50 -15.08
CA GLU A 137 -16.40 25.81 -16.08
C GLU A 137 -17.89 26.23 -16.00
N LYS A 138 -18.25 27.05 -15.00
CA LYS A 138 -19.58 27.66 -14.77
C LYS A 138 -20.72 26.66 -14.59
N TYR A 139 -20.42 25.53 -13.95
CA TYR A 139 -21.39 24.47 -13.67
C TYR A 139 -22.56 24.96 -12.82
N ARG A 140 -23.62 24.11 -12.77
CA ARG A 140 -24.71 24.28 -11.82
C ARG A 140 -24.18 24.31 -10.39
N GLN A 141 -25.00 24.83 -9.49
CA GLN A 141 -24.79 24.70 -8.06
C GLN A 141 -24.64 23.23 -7.65
N LEU A 142 -23.56 22.93 -6.92
CA LEU A 142 -23.25 21.62 -6.34
C LEU A 142 -23.28 21.69 -4.82
N LYS A 143 -23.81 20.65 -4.16
CA LYS A 143 -23.69 20.42 -2.72
C LYS A 143 -22.49 19.52 -2.43
N ILE A 144 -21.50 20.05 -1.69
CA ILE A 144 -20.33 19.30 -1.25
C ILE A 144 -20.42 19.08 0.25
N VAL A 145 -20.33 17.82 0.66
CA VAL A 145 -20.26 17.40 2.06
C VAL A 145 -18.80 17.01 2.36
N THR A 146 -18.26 17.44 3.50
CA THR A 146 -16.95 16.99 3.97
C THR A 146 -17.05 16.25 5.29
N ILE A 147 -16.14 15.29 5.51
CA ILE A 147 -16.03 14.54 6.77
C ILE A 147 -14.59 14.63 7.27
N HIS A 148 -14.40 15.39 8.35
CA HIS A 148 -13.10 15.62 8.97
C HIS A 148 -12.66 14.44 9.84
N SER A 149 -11.35 14.35 10.14
CA SER A 149 -10.79 13.18 10.84
C SER A 149 -9.55 13.43 11.71
N GLU A 150 -9.14 14.69 11.87
CA GLU A 150 -8.09 15.02 12.85
C GLU A 150 -8.67 14.96 14.27
N ILE A 151 -7.97 14.26 15.17
CA ILE A 151 -8.36 14.12 16.59
C ILE A 151 -7.43 14.97 17.45
N THR A 152 -7.95 15.60 18.50
CA THR A 152 -7.12 16.48 19.33
C THR A 152 -6.18 15.67 20.24
N LYS A 153 -4.99 16.22 20.50
CA LYS A 153 -4.04 15.70 21.48
C LYS A 153 -4.66 15.55 22.88
N SER A 154 -5.70 16.34 23.20
CA SER A 154 -6.48 16.24 24.43
C SER A 154 -7.29 14.95 24.52
N GLU A 155 -8.00 14.57 23.46
CA GLU A 155 -8.84 13.37 23.43
C GLU A 155 -7.99 12.10 23.49
N VAL A 156 -6.92 12.03 22.69
CA VAL A 156 -6.00 10.88 22.71
C VAL A 156 -5.31 10.73 24.07
N ARG A 157 -4.86 11.83 24.70
CA ARG A 157 -4.27 11.77 26.05
C ARG A 157 -5.29 11.38 27.10
N ALA A 158 -6.56 11.74 26.94
CA ALA A 158 -7.64 11.32 27.84
C ALA A 158 -7.98 9.83 27.68
N SER A 159 -7.96 9.28 26.46
CA SER A 159 -8.16 7.84 26.21
C SER A 159 -6.98 6.99 26.70
N LEU A 160 -5.74 7.41 26.41
CA LEU A 160 -4.53 6.81 26.98
C LEU A 160 -4.57 6.80 28.52
N GLY A 161 -5.01 7.91 29.12
CA GLY A 161 -5.19 8.04 30.57
C GLY A 161 -6.28 7.14 31.18
N ARG A 162 -7.15 6.53 30.36
CA ARG A 162 -8.15 5.52 30.77
C ARG A 162 -7.72 4.08 30.44
N GLY A 163 -6.63 3.89 29.68
CA GLY A 163 -6.19 2.57 29.19
C GLY A 163 -6.97 2.08 27.96
N GLU A 164 -7.62 2.99 27.23
CA GLU A 164 -8.52 2.69 26.09
C GLU A 164 -7.81 2.73 24.73
N THR A 165 -6.47 2.66 24.73
CA THR A 165 -5.62 2.67 23.52
C THR A 165 -4.74 1.43 23.46
N THR A 166 -4.70 0.74 22.31
CA THR A 166 -3.89 -0.49 22.13
C THR A 166 -3.07 -0.46 20.84
N PRO A 167 -1.89 -1.11 20.76
CA PRO A 167 -1.11 -1.19 19.53
C PRO A 167 -1.79 -2.06 18.45
N CYS A 168 -1.71 -1.71 17.16
CA CYS A 168 -2.34 -2.48 16.06
C CYS A 168 -1.65 -3.84 15.72
N GLY A 169 -0.94 -4.46 16.67
CA GLY A 169 -0.20 -5.71 16.50
C GLY A 169 1.23 -5.64 17.03
N GLY A 170 1.85 -6.80 17.27
CA GLY A 170 3.10 -6.93 18.05
C GLY A 170 4.37 -6.22 17.52
N GLY A 171 4.33 -5.68 16.30
CA GLY A 171 5.40 -4.81 15.78
C GLY A 171 5.31 -3.34 16.22
N VAL A 172 4.18 -2.92 16.81
CA VAL A 172 3.91 -1.54 17.22
C VAL A 172 4.22 -1.37 18.72
N PRO A 173 5.06 -0.39 19.13
CA PRO A 173 5.30 -0.09 20.55
C PRO A 173 4.05 0.45 21.28
N GLU A 174 4.05 0.37 22.61
CA GLU A 174 3.05 1.02 23.45
C GLU A 174 3.01 2.55 23.27
N LEU A 175 1.82 3.14 23.39
CA LEU A 175 1.62 4.58 23.17
C LEU A 175 2.15 5.40 24.36
N LEU A 176 3.16 6.23 24.11
CA LEU A 176 3.71 7.15 25.11
C LEU A 176 3.10 8.54 24.98
N SER A 177 3.00 9.28 26.10
CA SER A 177 2.56 10.68 26.08
C SER A 177 3.45 11.57 25.19
N SER A 178 4.75 11.27 25.12
CA SER A 178 5.70 11.93 24.23
C SER A 178 5.33 11.77 22.75
N ASP A 179 4.75 10.65 22.33
CA ASP A 179 4.36 10.46 20.93
C ASP A 179 3.09 11.23 20.56
N ILE A 180 2.24 11.56 21.54
CA ILE A 180 1.13 12.52 21.43
C ILE A 180 1.68 13.94 21.37
N ASP A 181 2.65 14.28 22.22
CA ASP A 181 3.24 15.62 22.30
C ASP A 181 4.09 15.94 21.05
N ASP A 182 4.87 14.99 20.54
CA ASP A 182 5.71 15.11 19.34
C ASP A 182 4.91 15.08 18.01
N ALA A 183 3.71 14.49 17.98
CA ALA A 183 2.92 14.33 16.76
C ALA A 183 2.66 15.68 16.06
N VAL A 184 2.94 15.77 14.75
CA VAL A 184 2.63 17.00 13.99
C VAL A 184 1.11 17.18 13.86
N VAL A 185 0.43 16.10 13.51
CA VAL A 185 -1.04 15.98 13.47
C VAL A 185 -1.41 14.54 13.80
N ILE A 186 -2.61 14.32 14.36
CA ILE A 186 -3.16 12.99 14.65
C ILE A 186 -4.45 12.86 13.85
N VAL A 187 -4.58 11.76 13.11
CA VAL A 187 -5.75 11.44 12.28
C VAL A 187 -6.32 10.08 12.68
N ALA A 188 -7.65 9.97 12.75
CA ALA A 188 -8.34 8.73 13.06
C ALA A 188 -9.03 8.13 11.83
N GLN A 189 -8.85 6.84 11.58
CA GLN A 189 -9.56 6.13 10.52
C GLN A 189 -11.02 5.89 10.88
N MET A 190 -11.94 6.54 10.16
CA MET A 190 -13.39 6.28 10.25
C MET A 190 -13.81 4.99 9.52
N GLY A 191 -14.90 4.38 10.01
CA GLY A 191 -15.66 3.32 9.33
C GLY A 191 -16.73 3.88 8.39
N LEU A 192 -17.78 3.09 8.13
CA LEU A 192 -18.90 3.48 7.26
C LEU A 192 -19.86 4.49 7.92
N GLU A 193 -19.80 4.66 9.23
CA GLU A 193 -20.85 5.31 10.01
C GLU A 193 -20.95 6.82 9.75
N PRO A 194 -19.85 7.61 9.71
CA PRO A 194 -19.93 9.02 9.33
C PRO A 194 -20.40 9.21 7.88
N TRP A 195 -20.01 8.33 6.96
CA TRP A 195 -20.45 8.35 5.57
C TRP A 195 -21.97 8.11 5.46
N VAL A 196 -22.49 7.09 6.15
CA VAL A 196 -23.93 6.81 6.20
C VAL A 196 -24.69 7.97 6.87
N GLN A 197 -24.14 8.60 7.91
CA GLN A 197 -24.75 9.76 8.54
C GLN A 197 -24.76 10.99 7.61
N ALA A 198 -23.67 11.24 6.89
CA ALA A 198 -23.56 12.31 5.90
C ALA A 198 -24.62 12.18 4.80
N MET A 199 -24.74 10.99 4.20
CA MET A 199 -25.75 10.72 3.16
C MET A 199 -27.19 10.77 3.71
N ARG A 200 -27.42 10.38 4.98
CA ARG A 200 -28.75 10.48 5.63
C ARG A 200 -29.14 11.93 5.95
N ASN A 201 -28.20 12.74 6.40
CA ASN A 201 -28.43 14.17 6.68
C ASN A 201 -28.62 14.98 5.39
N HIS A 202 -27.93 14.58 4.31
CA HIS A 202 -27.84 15.31 3.06
C HIS A 202 -28.06 14.38 1.86
N PRO A 203 -29.26 13.79 1.67
CA PRO A 203 -29.55 12.83 0.60
C PRO A 203 -29.57 13.45 -0.81
N ASP A 204 -29.40 14.77 -0.90
CA ASP A 204 -29.27 15.59 -2.10
C ASP A 204 -27.82 16.09 -2.31
N PHE A 205 -26.84 15.32 -1.86
CA PHE A 205 -25.41 15.60 -2.08
C PHE A 205 -24.99 15.35 -3.54
N ASP A 206 -24.04 16.15 -4.03
CA ASP A 206 -23.38 15.91 -5.32
C ASP A 206 -22.00 15.28 -5.13
N ILE A 207 -21.27 15.73 -4.10
CA ILE A 207 -19.90 15.27 -3.80
C ILE A 207 -19.74 15.07 -2.29
N ILE A 208 -19.08 13.98 -1.88
CA ILE A 208 -18.58 13.78 -0.51
C ILE A 208 -17.07 13.61 -0.53
N ILE A 209 -16.35 14.36 0.31
CA ILE A 209 -14.89 14.26 0.48
C ILE A 209 -14.57 14.00 1.96
N ALA A 210 -14.05 12.83 2.29
CA ALA A 210 -13.64 12.49 3.66
C ALA A 210 -12.11 12.53 3.84
N GLY A 211 -11.64 12.66 5.08
CA GLY A 211 -10.22 12.60 5.42
C GLY A 211 -9.67 11.17 5.55
N ARG A 212 -9.34 10.77 6.78
CA ARG A 212 -8.81 9.46 7.16
C ARG A 212 -9.95 8.44 7.25
N SER A 213 -10.13 7.64 6.21
CA SER A 213 -11.23 6.66 6.06
C SER A 213 -10.70 5.27 5.77
N TYR A 214 -11.44 4.24 6.17
CA TYR A 214 -11.25 2.88 5.65
C TYR A 214 -11.66 2.85 4.18
N ASP A 215 -10.89 2.19 3.30
CA ASP A 215 -11.12 2.22 1.84
C ASP A 215 -12.52 1.67 1.47
N PRO A 216 -12.98 0.54 2.04
CA PRO A 216 -14.32 0.04 1.75
C PRO A 216 -15.45 0.94 2.26
N ALA A 217 -15.20 1.87 3.19
CA ALA A 217 -16.25 2.64 3.86
C ALA A 217 -17.17 3.46 2.92
N PRO A 218 -16.68 4.27 1.95
CA PRO A 218 -17.55 4.94 0.99
C PRO A 218 -18.40 3.97 0.15
N TYR A 219 -17.82 2.86 -0.32
CA TYR A 219 -18.54 1.83 -1.08
C TYR A 219 -19.65 1.19 -0.25
N VAL A 220 -19.32 0.78 0.99
CA VAL A 220 -20.26 0.16 1.93
C VAL A 220 -21.38 1.14 2.31
N ALA A 221 -21.03 2.37 2.64
CA ALA A 221 -21.99 3.40 3.00
C ALA A 221 -22.97 3.71 1.87
N PHE A 222 -22.48 3.77 0.62
CA PHE A 222 -23.32 3.98 -0.55
C PHE A 222 -24.29 2.80 -0.78
N CYS A 223 -23.84 1.55 -0.64
CA CYS A 223 -24.70 0.37 -0.69
C CYS A 223 -25.78 0.40 0.40
N VAL A 224 -25.39 0.63 1.67
CA VAL A 224 -26.30 0.69 2.81
C VAL A 224 -27.32 1.83 2.66
N HIS A 225 -26.90 3.01 2.19
CA HIS A 225 -27.80 4.14 1.95
C HIS A 225 -28.86 3.84 0.88
N ASN A 226 -28.48 3.12 -0.19
CA ASN A 226 -29.37 2.79 -1.30
C ASN A 226 -30.20 1.50 -1.11
N GLY A 227 -30.15 0.88 0.07
CA GLY A 227 -30.97 -0.30 0.39
C GLY A 227 -30.35 -1.65 0.03
N PHE A 228 -29.01 -1.74 0.02
CA PHE A 228 -28.23 -2.98 -0.15
C PHE A 228 -27.44 -3.21 1.15
N PRO A 229 -28.06 -3.84 2.17
CA PRO A 229 -27.56 -3.81 3.54
C PRO A 229 -26.55 -4.92 3.89
N ASP A 230 -26.19 -5.80 2.95
CA ASP A 230 -25.21 -6.86 3.20
C ASP A 230 -23.80 -6.27 3.33
N LEU A 231 -23.39 -6.07 4.58
CA LEU A 231 -22.07 -5.55 4.92
C LEU A 231 -20.94 -6.50 4.50
N GLY A 232 -21.15 -7.81 4.39
CA GLY A 232 -20.11 -8.76 3.99
C GLY A 232 -19.77 -8.63 2.51
N LEU A 233 -20.79 -8.65 1.67
CA LEU A 233 -20.67 -8.40 0.23
C LEU A 233 -20.16 -6.99 -0.05
N ALA A 234 -20.69 -5.97 0.62
CA ALA A 234 -20.30 -4.59 0.40
C ALA A 234 -18.85 -4.29 0.84
N HIS A 235 -18.38 -4.85 1.97
CA HIS A 235 -16.98 -4.68 2.39
C HIS A 235 -16.01 -5.42 1.46
N HIS A 236 -16.36 -6.61 0.97
CA HIS A 236 -15.50 -7.34 0.04
C HIS A 236 -15.45 -6.66 -1.34
N MET A 237 -16.60 -6.17 -1.83
CA MET A 237 -16.68 -5.35 -3.03
C MET A 237 -15.79 -4.10 -2.89
N GLY A 238 -15.95 -3.33 -1.80
CA GLY A 238 -15.11 -2.17 -1.50
C GLY A 238 -13.62 -2.52 -1.39
N LYS A 239 -13.25 -3.66 -0.76
CA LYS A 239 -11.87 -4.14 -0.64
C LYS A 239 -11.21 -4.44 -2.00
N ILE A 240 -11.98 -4.68 -3.06
CA ILE A 240 -11.43 -4.86 -4.40
C ILE A 240 -11.51 -3.53 -5.19
N MET A 241 -12.65 -2.84 -5.10
CA MET A 241 -12.94 -1.63 -5.85
C MET A 241 -12.11 -0.43 -5.41
N GLU A 242 -11.64 -0.36 -4.15
CA GLU A 242 -10.62 0.62 -3.72
C GLU A 242 -9.43 0.66 -4.70
N CYS A 243 -9.03 -0.50 -5.23
CA CYS A 243 -7.91 -0.65 -6.14
C CYS A 243 -8.31 -0.66 -7.63
N GLY A 244 -9.58 -0.43 -7.95
CA GLY A 244 -10.14 -0.61 -9.28
C GLY A 244 -9.73 -1.94 -9.92
N ALA A 245 -9.34 -1.90 -11.19
CA ALA A 245 -9.02 -3.09 -11.98
C ALA A 245 -7.58 -3.63 -11.81
N VAL A 246 -6.88 -3.30 -10.72
CA VAL A 246 -5.52 -3.82 -10.43
C VAL A 246 -5.51 -5.35 -10.17
N CYS A 247 -6.68 -5.96 -9.92
CA CYS A 247 -6.93 -7.40 -9.86
C CYS A 247 -7.10 -8.08 -11.24
N ALA A 248 -7.18 -7.33 -12.34
CA ALA A 248 -7.35 -7.87 -13.68
C ALA A 248 -6.04 -8.41 -14.31
N THR A 249 -6.16 -9.17 -15.39
CA THR A 249 -5.04 -9.68 -16.20
C THR A 249 -5.31 -9.44 -17.70
N PRO A 250 -4.46 -8.67 -18.42
CA PRO A 250 -3.50 -7.71 -17.88
C PRO A 250 -4.17 -6.70 -16.94
N LYS A 251 -3.37 -6.04 -16.09
CA LYS A 251 -3.88 -5.05 -15.13
C LYS A 251 -4.34 -3.78 -15.84
N SER A 252 -5.41 -3.18 -15.34
CA SER A 252 -5.94 -1.88 -15.76
C SER A 252 -6.30 -1.03 -14.54
N ALA A 253 -6.74 0.21 -14.74
CA ALA A 253 -7.16 1.10 -13.67
C ALA A 253 -8.66 1.00 -13.41
N GLU A 254 -9.45 1.08 -14.47
CA GLU A 254 -10.89 1.35 -14.46
C GLU A 254 -11.70 0.07 -14.18
N ALA A 255 -12.58 0.09 -13.18
CA ALA A 255 -13.48 -1.00 -12.85
C ALA A 255 -14.93 -0.55 -12.64
N LEU A 256 -15.87 -1.41 -13.00
CA LEU A 256 -17.27 -1.33 -12.57
C LEU A 256 -17.56 -2.47 -11.58
N ALA A 257 -18.20 -2.14 -10.46
CA ALA A 257 -18.94 -3.09 -9.64
C ALA A 257 -20.44 -3.01 -9.95
N ILE A 258 -21.09 -4.17 -10.07
CA ILE A 258 -22.55 -4.29 -10.07
C ILE A 258 -22.96 -5.03 -8.80
N VAL A 259 -23.64 -4.35 -7.89
CA VAL A 259 -24.05 -4.89 -6.58
C VAL A 259 -25.51 -5.35 -6.64
N ARG A 260 -25.79 -6.55 -6.13
CA ARG A 260 -27.13 -7.13 -5.98
C ARG A 260 -27.37 -7.46 -4.49
N GLN A 261 -28.54 -7.98 -4.17
CA GLN A 261 -28.89 -8.32 -2.77
C GLN A 261 -28.19 -9.59 -2.25
N ASP A 262 -27.69 -10.45 -3.14
CA ASP A 262 -27.08 -11.76 -2.83
C ASP A 262 -25.63 -11.92 -3.34
N CYS A 263 -25.17 -10.99 -4.16
CA CYS A 263 -23.87 -11.05 -4.83
C CYS A 263 -23.36 -9.67 -5.25
N PHE A 264 -22.08 -9.59 -5.61
CA PHE A 264 -21.55 -8.48 -6.41
C PHE A 264 -20.75 -9.01 -7.61
N GLU A 265 -20.66 -8.22 -8.66
CA GLU A 265 -19.97 -8.55 -9.92
C GLU A 265 -18.91 -7.48 -10.20
N ILE A 266 -17.67 -7.86 -10.53
CA ILE A 266 -16.59 -6.91 -10.88
C ILE A 266 -16.11 -7.15 -12.31
N ARG A 267 -16.09 -6.06 -13.09
CA ARG A 267 -15.68 -6.01 -14.50
C ARG A 267 -14.60 -4.93 -14.70
N PRO A 268 -13.43 -5.24 -15.30
CA PRO A 268 -12.51 -4.21 -15.74
C PRO A 268 -13.07 -3.53 -17.00
N LEU A 269 -12.97 -2.20 -17.13
CA LEU A 269 -13.48 -1.54 -18.33
C LEU A 269 -12.58 -1.85 -19.55
N ASN A 270 -11.26 -1.77 -19.36
CA ASN A 270 -10.27 -1.96 -20.42
C ASN A 270 -10.51 -3.27 -21.22
N PRO A 271 -10.77 -3.19 -22.54
CA PRO A 271 -11.34 -4.29 -23.31
C PRO A 271 -10.45 -5.53 -23.44
N VAL A 272 -9.12 -5.39 -23.27
CA VAL A 272 -8.20 -6.55 -23.29
C VAL A 272 -7.97 -7.17 -21.92
N ALA A 273 -8.41 -6.51 -20.84
CA ALA A 273 -8.31 -6.99 -19.47
C ALA A 273 -9.50 -7.90 -19.09
N LYS A 274 -9.23 -8.91 -18.25
CA LYS A 274 -10.24 -9.75 -17.59
C LYS A 274 -9.95 -9.95 -16.11
N CYS A 275 -10.98 -10.02 -15.28
CA CYS A 275 -10.89 -10.61 -13.95
C CYS A 275 -11.04 -12.12 -14.05
N THR A 276 -10.33 -12.85 -13.18
CA THR A 276 -10.37 -14.32 -13.08
C THR A 276 -10.66 -14.71 -11.62
N PRO A 277 -11.26 -15.88 -11.32
CA PRO A 277 -11.56 -16.26 -9.94
C PRO A 277 -10.33 -16.15 -9.03
N LEU A 278 -9.21 -16.70 -9.49
CA LEU A 278 -7.89 -16.65 -8.86
C LEU A 278 -7.38 -15.22 -8.62
N SER A 279 -7.54 -14.31 -9.59
CA SER A 279 -6.98 -12.95 -9.48
C SER A 279 -7.83 -11.99 -8.64
N VAL A 280 -9.13 -12.27 -8.50
CA VAL A 280 -10.02 -11.57 -7.56
C VAL A 280 -9.81 -12.11 -6.14
N ALA A 281 -9.83 -13.44 -5.94
CA ALA A 281 -9.57 -14.06 -4.64
C ALA A 281 -8.19 -13.67 -4.08
N ALA A 282 -7.15 -13.60 -4.93
CA ALA A 282 -5.82 -13.15 -4.52
C ALA A 282 -5.71 -11.65 -4.19
N HIS A 283 -6.73 -10.83 -4.49
CA HIS A 283 -6.72 -9.41 -4.13
C HIS A 283 -6.98 -9.18 -2.64
N THR A 284 -7.72 -10.09 -1.97
CA THR A 284 -7.92 -10.08 -0.51
C THR A 284 -6.60 -10.07 0.28
N MET A 285 -5.56 -10.72 -0.27
CA MET A 285 -4.22 -10.83 0.33
C MET A 285 -3.40 -9.52 0.31
N TYR A 286 -3.78 -8.53 -0.51
CA TYR A 286 -2.92 -7.41 -0.89
C TYR A 286 -2.80 -6.37 0.24
N GLU A 287 -1.56 -6.09 0.68
CA GLU A 287 -1.20 -5.13 1.74
C GLU A 287 -1.84 -5.42 3.13
N LYS A 288 -2.39 -6.61 3.33
CA LYS A 288 -2.98 -7.09 4.59
C LYS A 288 -2.07 -8.12 5.29
N PRO A 289 -2.13 -8.31 6.62
CA PRO A 289 -1.43 -9.40 7.31
C PRO A 289 -2.00 -10.78 6.96
N ARG A 290 -3.31 -10.84 6.80
CA ARG A 290 -4.11 -12.03 6.51
C ARG A 290 -4.88 -11.91 5.19
N PRO A 291 -5.29 -13.03 4.59
CA PRO A 291 -6.07 -13.04 3.36
C PRO A 291 -7.54 -13.43 3.56
N ASP A 292 -7.91 -13.94 4.74
CA ASP A 292 -9.16 -14.63 5.06
C ASP A 292 -10.06 -13.83 6.01
N LEU A 293 -9.45 -13.22 7.03
CA LEU A 293 -10.07 -12.38 8.05
C LEU A 293 -9.45 -10.99 7.97
N LEU A 294 -10.29 -10.00 7.63
CA LEU A 294 -9.90 -8.65 7.24
C LEU A 294 -10.54 -7.65 8.20
N ALA A 295 -9.84 -7.37 9.31
CA ALA A 295 -10.27 -6.36 10.27
C ALA A 295 -10.46 -4.98 9.62
N GLY A 296 -11.45 -4.25 10.12
CA GLY A 296 -11.80 -2.86 9.82
C GLY A 296 -12.28 -2.13 11.09
N PRO A 297 -12.57 -0.83 11.03
CA PRO A 297 -13.37 -0.17 12.05
C PRO A 297 -14.72 -0.89 12.20
N GLY A 298 -15.16 -1.11 13.45
CA GLY A 298 -16.45 -1.74 13.76
C GLY A 298 -16.58 -3.25 13.54
N GLY A 299 -15.61 -3.95 12.94
CA GLY A 299 -15.69 -5.41 12.77
C GLY A 299 -14.66 -6.04 11.84
N ILE A 300 -14.92 -7.29 11.44
CA ILE A 300 -14.06 -8.11 10.58
C ILE A 300 -14.85 -8.53 9.34
N LEU A 301 -14.30 -8.29 8.15
CA LEU A 301 -14.73 -8.95 6.91
C LEU A 301 -14.14 -10.36 6.86
N ASP A 302 -15.01 -11.37 6.81
CA ASP A 302 -14.67 -12.79 6.64
C ASP A 302 -14.96 -13.22 5.20
N VAL A 303 -13.94 -13.69 4.50
CA VAL A 303 -14.04 -14.17 3.11
C VAL A 303 -13.87 -15.68 2.96
N ARG A 304 -13.84 -16.45 4.06
CA ARG A 304 -13.62 -17.92 4.04
C ARG A 304 -14.69 -18.70 3.27
N ASP A 305 -15.95 -18.28 3.39
CA ASP A 305 -17.08 -18.87 2.65
C ASP A 305 -17.28 -18.24 1.25
N SER A 306 -16.35 -17.41 0.76
CA SER A 306 -16.56 -16.66 -0.49
C SER A 306 -16.36 -17.51 -1.74
N THR A 307 -17.32 -17.46 -2.66
CA THR A 307 -17.23 -18.11 -3.98
C THR A 307 -16.92 -17.10 -5.08
N TYR A 308 -16.21 -17.50 -6.13
CA TYR A 308 -15.74 -16.63 -7.21
C TYR A 308 -16.08 -17.26 -8.57
N THR A 309 -17.17 -16.81 -9.21
CA THR A 309 -17.70 -17.42 -10.44
C THR A 309 -17.41 -16.54 -11.65
N GLN A 310 -16.80 -17.11 -12.69
CA GLN A 310 -16.63 -16.43 -13.98
C GLN A 310 -17.96 -16.38 -14.74
N LEU A 311 -18.36 -15.19 -15.18
CA LEU A 311 -19.55 -15.01 -16.01
C LEU A 311 -19.27 -15.35 -17.50
N PRO A 312 -20.32 -15.58 -18.33
CA PRO A 312 -20.16 -16.00 -19.72
C PRO A 312 -19.40 -15.03 -20.65
N ASP A 313 -19.14 -13.79 -20.21
CA ASP A 313 -18.33 -12.82 -20.95
C ASP A 313 -16.81 -13.11 -20.89
N GLY A 314 -16.38 -14.01 -20.00
CA GLY A 314 -14.98 -14.36 -19.77
C GLY A 314 -14.13 -13.23 -19.18
N ARG A 315 -14.77 -12.15 -18.69
CA ARG A 315 -14.12 -10.93 -18.19
C ARG A 315 -14.60 -10.50 -16.80
N THR A 316 -15.84 -10.79 -16.46
CA THR A 316 -16.49 -10.42 -15.19
C THR A 316 -16.49 -11.59 -14.22
N ILE A 317 -16.29 -11.30 -12.92
CA ILE A 317 -16.39 -12.26 -11.82
C ILE A 317 -17.55 -11.87 -10.91
N ARG A 318 -18.46 -12.81 -10.63
CA ARG A 318 -19.45 -12.71 -9.56
C ARG A 318 -18.89 -13.31 -8.27
N VAL A 319 -19.12 -12.64 -7.14
CA VAL A 319 -18.69 -13.04 -5.80
C VAL A 319 -19.91 -13.14 -4.88
N THR A 320 -19.93 -14.18 -4.03
CA THR A 320 -20.97 -14.43 -3.01
C THR A 320 -20.33 -14.95 -1.72
N GLY A 321 -21.10 -15.04 -0.63
CA GLY A 321 -20.74 -15.81 0.58
C GLY A 321 -19.87 -15.10 1.62
N SER A 322 -19.37 -13.90 1.31
CA SER A 322 -18.60 -13.05 2.22
C SER A 322 -19.48 -12.53 3.37
N LYS A 323 -18.91 -12.39 4.57
CA LYS A 323 -19.63 -11.99 5.79
C LYS A 323 -18.93 -10.83 6.48
N PHE A 324 -19.68 -9.95 7.14
CA PHE A 324 -19.10 -8.98 8.07
C PHE A 324 -19.53 -9.33 9.49
N ILE A 325 -18.57 -9.43 10.40
CA ILE A 325 -18.76 -9.85 11.78
C ILE A 325 -18.42 -8.64 12.66
N PRO A 326 -19.44 -7.92 13.17
CA PRO A 326 -19.22 -6.68 13.93
C PRO A 326 -18.63 -6.96 15.32
N PHE A 327 -17.88 -6.00 15.85
CA PHE A 327 -17.44 -6.05 17.24
C PHE A 327 -18.64 -5.89 18.19
N SER A 328 -18.74 -6.77 19.18
CA SER A 328 -19.86 -6.83 20.12
C SER A 328 -19.40 -7.41 21.46
N PRO A 329 -19.89 -6.93 22.61
CA PRO A 329 -19.58 -7.51 23.92
C PRO A 329 -19.99 -8.98 24.07
N ASP A 330 -21.03 -9.39 23.33
CA ASP A 330 -21.65 -10.72 23.46
C ASP A 330 -21.10 -11.74 22.44
N GLN A 331 -20.14 -11.36 21.59
CA GLN A 331 -19.56 -12.25 20.57
C GLN A 331 -18.04 -12.26 20.64
N SER A 332 -17.47 -13.43 20.92
CA SER A 332 -16.04 -13.69 20.71
C SER A 332 -15.70 -13.54 19.23
N SER A 333 -14.64 -12.80 18.92
CA SER A 333 -14.15 -12.63 17.56
C SER A 333 -13.91 -13.98 16.85
N PRO A 334 -14.21 -14.08 15.52
CA PRO A 334 -13.84 -15.21 14.68
C PRO A 334 -12.32 -15.35 14.50
N GLU A 335 -11.59 -14.27 14.79
CA GLU A 335 -10.13 -14.19 14.80
C GLU A 335 -9.64 -14.05 16.25
N PRO A 336 -8.93 -15.07 16.81
CA PRO A 336 -8.50 -15.05 18.21
C PRO A 336 -7.67 -13.84 18.62
N SER A 337 -6.94 -13.24 17.68
CA SER A 337 -6.08 -12.08 17.93
C SER A 337 -6.81 -10.74 18.10
N VAL A 338 -8.12 -10.69 17.80
CA VAL A 338 -8.96 -9.50 17.98
C VAL A 338 -9.81 -9.67 19.24
N SER A 339 -9.39 -9.08 20.35
CA SER A 339 -10.13 -9.09 21.63
C SER A 339 -11.25 -8.04 21.74
N ASN A 340 -11.50 -7.27 20.67
CA ASN A 340 -12.35 -6.07 20.72
C ASN A 340 -13.84 -6.40 20.88
N THR A 341 -14.35 -6.13 22.09
CA THR A 341 -15.77 -6.12 22.45
C THR A 341 -16.46 -4.79 22.16
N LYS A 342 -15.69 -3.73 21.84
CA LYS A 342 -16.18 -2.37 21.53
C LYS A 342 -15.79 -1.94 20.11
N TYR A 343 -16.41 -0.86 19.64
CA TYR A 343 -15.96 -0.15 18.45
C TYR A 343 -14.59 0.52 18.71
N THR A 344 -13.65 0.35 17.78
CA THR A 344 -12.36 1.02 17.80
C THR A 344 -12.07 1.73 16.48
N ILE A 345 -11.57 2.95 16.57
CA ILE A 345 -10.97 3.69 15.45
C ILE A 345 -9.45 3.61 15.54
N LYS A 346 -8.76 3.69 14.41
CA LYS A 346 -7.29 3.65 14.40
C LYS A 346 -6.70 5.05 14.31
N LEU A 347 -5.92 5.43 15.32
CA LEU A 347 -5.08 6.62 15.36
C LEU A 347 -3.80 6.40 14.54
N GLU A 348 -3.46 7.39 13.73
CA GLU A 348 -2.18 7.47 13.03
C GLU A 348 -1.60 8.88 13.22
N ALA A 349 -0.30 8.94 13.52
CA ALA A 349 0.44 10.19 13.62
C ALA A 349 1.90 9.98 13.24
N ALA A 350 2.55 11.07 12.82
CA ALA A 350 3.97 11.10 12.54
C ALA A 350 4.63 12.34 13.13
N LYS A 351 5.92 12.23 13.42
CA LYS A 351 6.76 13.29 13.99
C LYS A 351 8.01 13.55 13.15
N VAL A 352 8.55 14.75 13.29
CA VAL A 352 9.86 15.13 12.73
C VAL A 352 10.93 14.78 13.76
N THR A 353 11.93 13.98 13.39
CA THR A 353 12.99 13.50 14.28
C THR A 353 14.32 14.25 14.12
N GLY A 354 14.37 15.23 13.22
CA GLY A 354 15.53 16.05 12.92
C GLY A 354 15.59 16.35 11.43
N HIS A 355 16.80 16.49 10.88
CA HIS A 355 17.05 16.79 9.48
C HIS A 355 18.03 15.78 8.87
N LEU A 356 17.68 15.26 7.69
CA LEU A 356 18.44 14.27 6.95
C LEU A 356 19.29 14.93 5.86
N ALA A 357 20.57 14.57 5.81
CA ALA A 357 21.47 14.85 4.70
C ALA A 357 22.14 13.55 4.22
N ILE A 358 22.44 13.47 2.93
CA ILE A 358 23.07 12.29 2.32
C ILE A 358 24.23 12.66 1.40
N PHE A 359 25.09 11.68 1.13
CA PHE A 359 26.00 11.68 -0.01
C PHE A 359 26.02 10.28 -0.65
N ILE A 360 26.26 10.23 -1.96
CA ILE A 360 26.26 9.00 -2.76
C ILE A 360 27.54 8.96 -3.60
N GLY A 361 28.10 7.77 -3.80
CA GLY A 361 29.21 7.55 -4.74
C GLY A 361 29.65 6.10 -4.87
N GLY A 362 30.56 5.82 -5.79
CA GLY A 362 31.10 4.48 -6.05
C GLY A 362 32.52 4.28 -5.51
N ILE A 363 32.88 3.04 -5.13
CA ILE A 363 34.26 2.64 -4.80
C ILE A 363 34.66 1.41 -5.61
N ARG A 364 35.83 1.48 -6.26
CA ARG A 364 36.41 0.40 -7.08
C ARG A 364 37.75 -0.15 -6.58
N ASP A 365 38.44 0.56 -5.69
CA ASP A 365 39.71 0.09 -5.13
C ASP A 365 39.47 -1.06 -4.14
N PRO A 366 39.92 -2.30 -4.41
CA PRO A 366 39.74 -3.42 -3.50
C PRO A 366 40.52 -3.25 -2.18
N ILE A 367 41.60 -2.46 -2.17
CA ILE A 367 42.36 -2.13 -0.96
C ILE A 367 41.51 -1.24 -0.04
N MET A 368 40.72 -0.32 -0.61
CA MET A 368 39.74 0.47 0.13
C MET A 368 38.52 -0.38 0.55
N GLN A 369 37.91 -1.14 -0.36
CA GLN A 369 36.69 -1.93 -0.08
C GLN A 369 36.89 -2.93 1.06
N SER A 370 38.06 -3.57 1.13
CA SER A 370 38.42 -4.54 2.17
C SER A 370 38.63 -3.93 3.57
N GLN A 371 38.68 -2.59 3.69
CA GLN A 371 38.95 -1.88 4.95
C GLN A 371 37.81 -0.93 5.35
N LEU A 372 36.65 -0.99 4.68
CA LEU A 372 35.52 -0.09 4.93
C LEU A 372 34.93 -0.24 6.33
N ASN A 373 34.45 -1.43 6.67
CA ASN A 373 33.70 -1.65 7.92
C ASN A 373 34.61 -1.66 9.15
N ASP A 374 35.82 -2.23 9.04
CA ASP A 374 36.69 -2.50 10.18
C ASP A 374 37.64 -1.35 10.52
N LEU A 375 37.93 -0.46 9.55
CA LEU A 375 38.85 0.67 9.72
C LEU A 375 38.22 2.02 9.36
N LEU A 376 37.78 2.20 8.12
CA LEU A 376 37.39 3.53 7.61
C LEU A 376 36.11 4.05 8.28
N VAL A 377 35.06 3.24 8.40
CA VAL A 377 33.81 3.65 9.06
C VAL A 377 34.02 3.99 10.55
N PRO A 378 34.72 3.18 11.37
CA PRO A 378 35.12 3.54 12.73
C PRO A 378 35.98 4.81 12.81
N MET A 379 36.95 4.97 11.91
CA MET A 379 37.81 6.17 11.86
C MET A 379 36.99 7.43 11.57
N ILE A 380 36.12 7.38 10.55
CA ILE A 380 35.25 8.49 10.15
C ILE A 380 34.28 8.87 11.28
N LYS A 381 33.60 7.87 11.88
CA LYS A 381 32.72 8.09 13.04
C LYS A 381 33.47 8.75 14.19
N LYS A 382 34.60 8.18 14.61
CA LYS A 382 35.44 8.74 15.70
C LYS A 382 35.89 10.17 15.39
N ARG A 383 36.27 10.45 14.14
CA ARG A 383 36.80 11.76 13.75
C ARG A 383 35.73 12.84 13.67
N LEU A 384 34.51 12.52 13.23
CA LEU A 384 33.41 13.48 13.19
C LEU A 384 32.98 13.90 14.60
N HIS A 385 32.92 12.98 15.56
CA HIS A 385 32.69 13.27 16.99
C HIS A 385 33.85 14.01 17.69
N GLN A 386 35.00 14.19 17.02
CA GLN A 386 36.08 15.08 17.49
C GLN A 386 35.98 16.49 16.90
N VAL A 387 35.22 16.68 15.82
CA VAL A 387 35.10 17.95 15.09
C VAL A 387 33.81 18.67 15.45
N TYR A 388 32.74 17.93 15.69
CA TYR A 388 31.42 18.47 16.05
C TYR A 388 31.07 18.14 17.50
N THR A 389 30.56 19.13 18.22
CA THR A 389 30.15 19.06 19.63
C THR A 389 28.64 18.99 19.82
N PHE A 390 27.88 18.85 18.74
CA PHE A 390 26.44 18.65 18.72
C PHE A 390 26.12 17.20 18.36
N ASP A 391 24.97 16.70 18.80
CA ASP A 391 24.54 15.33 18.51
C ASP A 391 24.16 15.16 17.03
N PHE A 392 24.64 14.06 16.44
CA PHE A 392 24.29 13.61 15.10
C PHE A 392 24.39 12.09 15.01
N ASP A 393 23.55 11.50 14.18
CA ASP A 393 23.63 10.09 13.79
C ASP A 393 24.24 9.94 12.40
N LEU A 394 24.99 8.86 12.21
CA LEU A 394 25.70 8.58 10.96
C LEU A 394 25.65 7.09 10.62
N SER A 395 25.16 6.78 9.42
CA SER A 395 25.13 5.42 8.87
C SER A 395 25.66 5.39 7.45
N PHE A 396 26.16 4.22 7.04
CA PHE A 396 26.65 3.96 5.68
C PHE A 396 26.04 2.64 5.20
N LYS A 397 25.53 2.61 3.98
CA LYS A 397 25.07 1.40 3.28
C LYS A 397 25.97 1.15 2.08
N PHE A 398 26.50 -0.06 1.96
CA PHE A 398 27.40 -0.47 0.88
C PHE A 398 26.68 -1.47 -0.05
N TYR A 399 25.95 -0.94 -1.04
CA TYR A 399 25.27 -1.75 -2.05
C TYR A 399 26.30 -2.57 -2.84
N GLY A 400 26.08 -3.89 -2.89
CA GLY A 400 27.02 -4.87 -3.46
C GLY A 400 27.90 -5.60 -2.42
N GLN A 401 27.98 -5.10 -1.17
CA GLN A 401 28.81 -5.71 -0.10
C GLN A 401 28.02 -5.96 1.19
N THR A 402 27.05 -5.10 1.53
CA THR A 402 26.14 -5.28 2.67
C THR A 402 24.80 -5.82 2.14
N PRO A 403 24.29 -6.96 2.65
CA PRO A 403 22.97 -7.45 2.25
C PRO A 403 21.85 -6.49 2.69
N LEU A 404 20.72 -6.54 1.99
CA LEU A 404 19.52 -5.78 2.39
C LEU A 404 18.87 -6.39 3.63
N ILE A 405 18.85 -7.72 3.75
CA ILE A 405 18.31 -8.46 4.89
C ILE A 405 19.43 -9.29 5.54
N PRO A 406 19.65 -9.18 6.87
CA PRO A 406 20.57 -10.06 7.60
C PRO A 406 20.15 -11.53 7.49
N GLY A 407 21.10 -12.46 7.40
CA GLY A 407 20.84 -13.90 7.24
C GLY A 407 20.76 -14.35 5.77
N ILE A 408 20.13 -13.57 4.89
CA ILE A 408 20.08 -13.87 3.45
C ILE A 408 21.43 -13.54 2.81
N ALA A 409 22.15 -14.60 2.46
CA ALA A 409 23.51 -14.59 1.90
C ALA A 409 23.52 -14.09 0.42
N PRO A 410 24.68 -13.80 -0.21
CA PRO A 410 26.00 -14.39 0.03
C PRO A 410 27.04 -13.44 0.65
N GLN A 411 28.05 -14.02 1.31
CA GLN A 411 29.42 -13.49 1.14
C GLN A 411 29.89 -13.92 -0.26
N PRO A 412 30.16 -13.00 -1.20
CA PRO A 412 30.83 -13.38 -2.43
C PRO A 412 32.29 -13.77 -2.10
N ALA A 413 32.83 -14.81 -2.76
CA ALA A 413 34.21 -15.26 -2.54
C ALA A 413 35.28 -14.21 -2.95
N HIS A 414 34.85 -13.15 -3.63
CA HIS A 414 35.65 -12.02 -4.11
C HIS A 414 34.90 -10.71 -3.87
N PHE A 415 35.64 -9.62 -3.67
CA PHE A 415 35.06 -8.28 -3.65
C PHE A 415 34.42 -7.93 -5.00
N PRO A 416 33.25 -7.26 -5.04
CA PRO A 416 32.63 -6.83 -6.28
C PRO A 416 33.44 -5.73 -6.98
N THR A 417 33.40 -5.72 -8.32
CA THR A 417 34.15 -4.78 -9.18
C THR A 417 33.92 -3.30 -8.87
N GLU A 418 32.76 -2.98 -8.30
CA GLU A 418 32.35 -1.67 -7.80
C GLU A 418 31.29 -1.87 -6.70
N ILE A 419 31.30 -1.01 -5.68
CA ILE A 419 30.21 -0.90 -4.69
C ILE A 419 29.59 0.50 -4.74
N GLY A 420 28.29 0.58 -4.46
CA GLY A 420 27.59 1.85 -4.23
C GLY A 420 27.57 2.21 -2.75
N VAL A 421 28.06 3.40 -2.39
CA VAL A 421 27.99 3.94 -1.04
C VAL A 421 26.83 4.93 -0.94
N LEU A 422 25.99 4.76 0.08
CA LEU A 422 25.07 5.79 0.57
C LEU A 422 25.45 6.12 2.02
N GLY A 423 25.92 7.34 2.26
CA GLY A 423 26.05 7.89 3.61
C GLY A 423 24.78 8.64 3.99
N LYS A 424 24.16 8.29 5.13
CA LYS A 424 23.01 9.00 5.71
C LYS A 424 23.42 9.66 7.03
N VAL A 425 23.06 10.94 7.20
CA VAL A 425 23.27 11.73 8.41
C VAL A 425 21.96 12.29 8.91
N LEU A 426 21.65 12.08 10.19
CA LEU A 426 20.60 12.79 10.92
C LEU A 426 21.24 13.78 11.90
N ALA A 427 20.75 15.01 11.96
CA ALA A 427 21.11 15.96 13.02
C ALA A 427 19.95 16.94 13.28
N GLN A 428 20.01 17.72 14.36
CA GLN A 428 18.89 18.60 14.75
C GLN A 428 18.55 19.67 13.70
N THR A 429 19.54 20.23 13.00
CA THR A 429 19.33 21.27 11.96
C THR A 429 19.85 20.87 10.58
N PRO A 430 19.32 21.45 9.48
CA PRO A 430 19.81 21.16 8.12
C PRO A 430 21.30 21.47 7.93
N ALA A 431 21.79 22.52 8.58
CA ALA A 431 23.18 22.96 8.53
C ALA A 431 24.12 21.95 9.20
N GLN A 432 23.75 21.43 10.39
CA GLN A 432 24.50 20.40 11.09
C GLN A 432 24.57 19.11 10.27
N ALA A 433 23.42 18.63 9.78
CA ALA A 433 23.35 17.40 8.98
C ALA A 433 24.20 17.51 7.71
N LYS A 434 24.11 18.64 6.99
CA LYS A 434 24.91 18.89 5.79
C LYS A 434 26.40 19.00 6.09
N ALA A 435 26.80 19.68 7.17
CA ALA A 435 28.21 19.81 7.56
C ALA A 435 28.84 18.44 7.85
N VAL A 436 28.18 17.60 8.65
CA VAL A 436 28.63 16.23 8.94
C VAL A 436 28.67 15.38 7.66
N ALA A 437 27.64 15.44 6.79
CA ALA A 437 27.61 14.69 5.55
C ALA A 437 28.74 15.10 4.59
N ASN A 438 28.99 16.40 4.44
CA ASN A 438 30.08 16.95 3.63
C ASN A 438 31.45 16.50 4.16
N LEU A 439 31.69 16.54 5.47
CA LEU A 439 32.97 16.12 6.06
C LEU A 439 33.16 14.60 6.05
N ALA A 440 32.10 13.82 6.28
CA ALA A 440 32.13 12.36 6.14
C ALA A 440 32.56 11.94 4.73
N LYS A 441 31.93 12.54 3.71
CA LYS A 441 32.28 12.40 2.30
C LYS A 441 33.72 12.82 1.99
N VAL A 442 34.22 13.91 2.58
CA VAL A 442 35.63 14.34 2.42
C VAL A 442 36.60 13.27 2.93
N TYR A 443 36.28 12.58 4.04
CA TYR A 443 37.09 11.43 4.47
C TYR A 443 37.01 10.23 3.53
N PHE A 444 35.89 9.97 2.85
CA PHE A 444 35.87 8.94 1.78
C PHE A 444 36.80 9.27 0.60
N VAL A 445 37.15 10.53 0.37
CA VAL A 445 38.09 10.94 -0.70
C VAL A 445 39.56 10.98 -0.22
N HIS A 446 39.80 11.27 1.07
CA HIS A 446 41.12 11.65 1.60
C HIS A 446 41.59 10.93 2.88
N ALA A 447 40.82 9.98 3.45
CA ALA A 447 41.29 9.23 4.62
C ALA A 447 42.48 8.31 4.26
N PRO A 448 43.53 8.26 5.10
CA PRO A 448 44.62 7.31 4.92
C PRO A 448 44.21 5.90 5.31
N TYR A 449 44.63 4.89 4.54
CA TYR A 449 44.46 3.47 4.90
C TYR A 449 45.70 2.63 4.56
N PRO A 450 45.97 1.53 5.29
CA PRO A 450 47.04 0.59 4.97
C PRO A 450 46.99 0.13 3.50
N GLY A 451 48.14 0.13 2.84
CA GLY A 451 48.27 -0.28 1.44
C GLY A 451 47.74 0.71 0.40
N GLN A 452 47.27 1.90 0.79
CA GLN A 452 46.74 2.91 -0.14
C GLN A 452 47.77 3.28 -1.23
N VAL A 453 47.45 2.92 -2.48
CA VAL A 453 48.25 3.29 -3.67
C VAL A 453 47.78 4.62 -4.26
N ALA A 454 46.47 4.81 -4.39
CA ALA A 454 45.87 6.05 -4.88
C ALA A 454 45.56 6.98 -3.70
N THR A 455 46.31 8.09 -3.61
CA THR A 455 46.28 9.04 -2.48
C THR A 455 45.07 9.97 -2.48
N ALA A 456 44.32 10.02 -3.58
CA ALA A 456 43.02 10.67 -3.71
C ALA A 456 42.23 10.05 -4.87
N GLY A 457 40.91 10.26 -4.92
CA GLY A 457 40.08 9.93 -6.09
C GLY A 457 39.42 8.54 -6.10
N ASN A 458 39.55 7.75 -5.03
CA ASN A 458 38.97 6.38 -4.95
C ASN A 458 37.46 6.36 -4.69
N PHE A 459 36.84 7.53 -4.49
CA PHE A 459 35.41 7.71 -4.28
C PHE A 459 34.80 8.54 -5.41
N ALA A 460 34.07 7.88 -6.30
CA ALA A 460 33.46 8.48 -7.49
C ALA A 460 32.10 9.10 -7.15
N MET A 461 32.01 10.44 -7.18
CA MET A 461 30.79 11.18 -6.83
C MET A 461 29.99 11.59 -8.09
N PRO A 462 28.75 11.12 -8.29
CA PRO A 462 27.99 11.33 -9.52
C PRO A 462 27.19 12.65 -9.58
N LEU A 463 27.26 13.50 -8.55
CA LEU A 463 26.41 14.69 -8.38
C LEU A 463 27.22 15.91 -7.96
N ALA A 464 26.77 17.09 -8.38
CA ALA A 464 27.29 18.39 -7.97
C ALA A 464 26.12 19.30 -7.54
N PRO A 465 26.01 19.71 -6.26
CA PRO A 465 26.91 19.37 -5.14
C PRO A 465 26.89 17.88 -4.78
N CYS A 466 28.02 17.38 -4.29
CA CYS A 466 28.21 15.97 -3.93
C CYS A 466 27.59 15.58 -2.58
N ASP A 467 26.95 16.53 -1.88
CA ASP A 467 26.21 16.33 -0.63
C ASP A 467 24.86 17.06 -0.72
N ILE A 468 23.82 16.35 -0.27
CA ILE A 468 22.41 16.67 -0.53
C ILE A 468 21.69 16.82 0.80
N SER A 469 21.05 17.96 1.01
CA SER A 469 20.05 18.11 2.07
C SER A 469 18.76 17.48 1.59
N VAL A 470 18.29 16.41 2.25
CA VAL A 470 17.04 15.72 1.87
C VAL A 470 15.83 16.46 2.46
N GLY A 471 15.97 17.02 3.65
CA GLY A 471 14.92 17.76 4.35
C GLY A 471 14.73 17.24 5.78
N PRO A 472 13.57 17.48 6.41
CA PRO A 472 13.21 16.89 7.69
C PRO A 472 13.21 15.36 7.64
N ALA A 473 13.81 14.73 8.64
CA ALA A 473 13.65 13.29 8.89
C ALA A 473 12.32 13.06 9.63
N THR A 474 11.61 11.99 9.30
CA THR A 474 10.25 11.74 9.80
C THR A 474 10.10 10.30 10.27
N GLN A 475 9.17 10.07 11.20
CA GLN A 475 8.88 8.75 11.77
C GLN A 475 7.41 8.65 12.17
N PHE A 476 6.78 7.48 12.00
CA PHE A 476 5.48 7.21 12.61
C PHE A 476 5.62 7.16 14.14
N CYS A 477 4.69 7.79 14.85
CA CYS A 477 4.65 7.83 16.32
C CYS A 477 3.33 7.33 16.92
N MET A 478 2.23 7.34 16.16
CA MET A 478 1.01 6.58 16.48
C MET A 478 0.64 5.64 15.36
N TYR A 479 0.22 4.44 15.76
CA TYR A 479 -0.35 3.40 14.92
C TYR A 479 -1.20 2.47 15.80
N HIS A 480 -2.16 3.06 16.50
CA HIS A 480 -2.85 2.49 17.66
C HIS A 480 -4.35 2.47 17.44
N LEU A 481 -5.05 1.50 18.01
CA LEU A 481 -6.49 1.54 18.15
C LEU A 481 -6.87 2.41 19.35
N MET A 482 -8.02 3.06 19.28
CA MET A 482 -8.65 3.83 20.35
C MET A 482 -10.12 3.41 20.45
N GLU A 483 -10.57 3.02 21.64
CA GLU A 483 -11.99 2.72 21.88
C GLU A 483 -12.84 4.00 21.79
N ILE A 484 -14.05 3.87 21.21
CA ILE A 484 -15.05 4.93 21.18
C ILE A 484 -16.47 4.35 21.33
N ASP A 485 -17.36 5.10 21.98
CA ASP A 485 -18.77 4.71 22.15
C ASP A 485 -19.66 5.14 20.96
N ASP A 486 -19.29 6.23 20.26
CA ASP A 486 -20.01 6.77 19.10
C ASP A 486 -19.06 6.83 17.89
N PRO A 487 -19.30 6.05 16.82
CA PRO A 487 -18.44 6.00 15.62
C PRO A 487 -18.63 7.19 14.66
N VAL A 488 -19.50 8.15 14.99
CA VAL A 488 -19.73 9.39 14.21
C VAL A 488 -19.16 10.61 14.93
N ALA A 489 -19.27 10.71 16.26
CA ALA A 489 -18.85 11.88 17.02
C ALA A 489 -17.40 12.38 16.77
N PRO A 490 -16.38 11.52 16.58
CA PRO A 490 -15.00 11.96 16.28
C PRO A 490 -14.80 12.53 14.87
N PHE A 491 -15.83 12.55 14.01
CA PHE A 491 -15.71 12.83 12.58
C PHE A 491 -16.66 13.96 12.12
N PRO A 492 -16.32 15.24 12.37
CA PRO A 492 -17.19 16.36 12.08
C PRO A 492 -17.59 16.47 10.61
N ILE A 493 -18.91 16.32 10.36
CA ILE A 493 -19.52 16.49 9.04
C ILE A 493 -19.80 17.97 8.80
N SER A 494 -19.38 18.52 7.66
CA SER A 494 -19.66 19.89 7.23
C SER A 494 -20.27 19.90 5.82
N VAL A 495 -20.99 20.96 5.48
CA VAL A 495 -21.61 21.12 4.15
C VAL A 495 -21.37 22.52 3.64
N GLN A 496 -21.04 22.61 2.35
CA GLN A 496 -20.99 23.85 1.60
C GLN A 496 -21.70 23.68 0.25
N THR A 497 -22.04 24.81 -0.36
CA THR A 497 -22.77 24.85 -1.63
C THR A 497 -22.03 25.80 -2.58
N VAL A 498 -21.71 25.32 -3.77
CA VAL A 498 -20.67 25.88 -4.64
C VAL A 498 -21.22 26.08 -6.04
N GLY A 499 -20.86 27.17 -6.72
CA GLY A 499 -21.38 27.47 -8.06
C GLY A 499 -22.76 28.14 -8.05
N ARG A 500 -23.20 28.52 -9.26
CA ARG A 500 -24.37 29.39 -9.46
C ARG A 500 -25.67 28.61 -9.55
N VAL A 501 -26.74 29.16 -8.97
CA VAL A 501 -28.11 28.71 -9.26
C VAL A 501 -28.40 29.04 -10.73
N LEU A 502 -28.62 28.01 -11.55
CA LEU A 502 -29.04 28.18 -12.93
C LEU A 502 -30.52 28.57 -12.98
N ALA A 503 -30.89 29.49 -13.87
CA ALA A 503 -32.29 29.69 -14.21
C ALA A 503 -32.85 28.41 -14.87
N PRO A 504 -34.15 28.08 -14.74
CA PRO A 504 -34.73 26.86 -15.33
C PRO A 504 -34.48 26.72 -16.84
N GLU A 505 -34.34 27.84 -17.54
CA GLU A 505 -34.04 27.96 -18.97
C GLU A 505 -32.60 27.55 -19.33
N GLU A 506 -31.63 27.72 -18.42
CA GLU A 506 -30.23 27.32 -18.63
C GLU A 506 -29.97 25.82 -18.42
N ILE A 507 -30.94 25.07 -17.90
CA ILE A 507 -30.79 23.65 -17.54
C ILE A 507 -30.74 22.73 -18.78
N GLN A 508 -31.08 23.22 -19.98
CA GLN A 508 -31.28 22.37 -21.18
C GLN A 508 -30.22 22.48 -22.29
N THR A 509 -29.16 23.29 -22.18
CA THR A 509 -28.35 23.68 -23.37
C THR A 509 -26.87 23.30 -23.39
N ASN A 510 -26.25 22.82 -22.29
CA ASN A 510 -24.82 22.52 -22.25
C ASN A 510 -24.44 21.04 -22.55
N GLY A 511 -25.34 20.30 -23.23
CA GLY A 511 -25.22 18.86 -23.49
C GLY A 511 -24.57 18.44 -24.81
N THR A 512 -23.53 19.15 -25.29
CA THR A 512 -22.83 18.79 -26.54
C THR A 512 -21.32 18.64 -26.36
N HIS A 513 -20.89 17.46 -25.92
CA HIS A 513 -19.50 17.02 -26.10
C HIS A 513 -19.22 16.81 -27.62
N PRO A 514 -18.03 17.15 -28.13
CA PRO A 514 -17.71 16.96 -29.54
C PRO A 514 -17.71 15.47 -29.94
N LYS A 515 -18.69 15.05 -30.74
CA LYS A 515 -18.74 13.70 -31.34
C LYS A 515 -17.75 13.56 -32.50
N GLU A 516 -16.45 13.50 -32.22
CA GLU A 516 -15.49 13.00 -33.21
C GLU A 516 -14.18 12.44 -32.62
N ILE A 517 -14.01 11.11 -32.75
CA ILE A 517 -12.83 10.35 -33.19
C ILE A 517 -13.09 8.88 -32.84
N SER A 518 -12.97 7.96 -33.80
CA SER A 518 -13.13 6.52 -33.59
C SER A 518 -11.89 5.91 -32.89
N PRO A 519 -11.99 5.42 -31.63
CA PRO A 519 -10.80 4.98 -30.87
C PRO A 519 -10.18 3.66 -31.36
N LEU A 520 -10.96 2.88 -32.13
CA LEU A 520 -10.64 1.53 -32.62
C LEU A 520 -9.43 1.42 -33.57
N GLU A 521 -8.84 2.54 -33.98
CA GLU A 521 -7.59 2.57 -34.75
C GLU A 521 -6.39 3.04 -33.92
N LYS A 522 -6.58 3.93 -32.94
CA LYS A 522 -5.51 4.34 -32.02
C LYS A 522 -5.10 3.20 -31.07
N LEU A 523 -6.05 2.41 -30.58
CA LEU A 523 -5.74 1.27 -29.71
C LEU A 523 -5.02 0.11 -30.43
N LYS A 524 -4.89 0.16 -31.76
CA LYS A 524 -4.15 -0.83 -32.57
C LYS A 524 -2.71 -0.40 -32.90
N SER A 525 -2.33 0.86 -32.67
CA SER A 525 -1.00 1.39 -32.99
C SER A 525 -0.03 1.40 -31.81
N SER A 526 -0.50 1.13 -30.59
CA SER A 526 0.36 0.86 -29.44
C SER A 526 1.11 -0.46 -29.63
N ARG A 527 2.31 -0.38 -30.22
CA ARG A 527 3.31 -1.46 -30.10
C ARG A 527 3.48 -1.78 -28.61
N PRO A 528 3.54 -3.06 -28.19
CA PRO A 528 3.87 -3.38 -26.81
C PRO A 528 5.25 -2.77 -26.49
N LEU A 529 5.36 -2.08 -25.36
CA LEU A 529 6.59 -1.39 -24.93
C LEU A 529 7.77 -2.35 -24.70
N PHE A 530 7.49 -3.64 -24.63
CA PHE A 530 8.44 -4.73 -24.49
C PHE A 530 8.21 -5.75 -25.61
N PRO A 531 9.28 -6.35 -26.20
CA PRO A 531 9.11 -7.37 -27.21
C PRO A 531 8.40 -8.60 -26.62
N PRO A 532 7.45 -9.22 -27.35
CA PRO A 532 6.88 -10.50 -26.93
C PRO A 532 7.99 -11.56 -26.87
N SER A 533 8.00 -12.37 -25.80
CA SER A 533 9.05 -13.33 -25.45
C SER A 533 10.46 -12.74 -25.30
N LEU A 534 10.71 -12.08 -24.16
CA LEU A 534 12.03 -12.17 -23.53
C LEU A 534 12.09 -13.49 -22.76
N VAL A 535 12.97 -14.41 -23.18
CA VAL A 535 13.28 -15.61 -22.39
C VAL A 535 14.15 -15.17 -21.22
N ALA A 536 13.72 -15.42 -19.98
CA ALA A 536 14.50 -15.12 -18.80
C ALA A 536 15.71 -16.07 -18.73
N PRO A 537 16.93 -15.57 -18.41
CA PRO A 537 18.09 -16.45 -18.20
C PRO A 537 17.89 -17.33 -16.96
N GLU A 538 18.44 -18.56 -16.98
CA GLU A 538 18.43 -19.43 -15.80
C GLU A 538 19.25 -18.78 -14.66
N LEU A 539 18.69 -18.79 -13.44
CA LEU A 539 19.32 -18.17 -12.27
C LEU A 539 20.47 -19.02 -11.74
N THR A 540 21.69 -18.69 -12.15
CA THR A 540 22.93 -19.37 -11.73
C THR A 540 23.39 -19.05 -10.31
N CYS A 541 22.71 -18.12 -9.62
CA CYS A 541 22.99 -17.75 -8.22
C CYS A 541 22.51 -18.79 -7.20
N PHE A 542 21.56 -19.65 -7.57
CA PHE A 542 21.16 -20.80 -6.76
C PHE A 542 21.93 -22.04 -7.26
N PRO A 543 22.63 -22.78 -6.38
CA PRO A 543 23.33 -23.99 -6.78
C PRO A 543 22.33 -25.06 -7.23
N LYS A 544 22.63 -25.79 -8.30
CA LYS A 544 21.76 -26.89 -8.73
C LYS A 544 21.71 -27.96 -7.64
N SER A 545 20.50 -28.37 -7.28
CA SER A 545 20.23 -29.35 -6.24
C SER A 545 21.01 -30.65 -6.40
N ALA A 546 21.40 -31.24 -5.27
CA ALA A 546 21.91 -32.61 -5.19
C ALA A 546 20.80 -33.66 -5.01
N LEU A 547 19.54 -33.23 -4.83
CA LEU A 547 18.38 -34.11 -4.76
C LEU A 547 17.94 -34.51 -6.17
N PRO A 548 17.67 -35.79 -6.45
CA PRO A 548 17.00 -36.21 -7.68
C PRO A 548 15.63 -35.54 -7.80
N SER A 549 15.29 -35.09 -9.01
CA SER A 549 13.96 -34.59 -9.37
C SER A 549 13.41 -33.50 -8.42
N SER A 550 14.26 -32.58 -7.95
CA SER A 550 13.80 -31.34 -7.29
C SER A 550 13.84 -30.15 -8.23
N VAL A 551 12.94 -29.20 -7.96
CA VAL A 551 12.78 -27.94 -8.70
C VAL A 551 12.90 -26.79 -7.69
N PRO A 552 13.76 -25.79 -7.93
CA PRO A 552 13.86 -24.64 -7.05
C PRO A 552 12.55 -23.87 -7.04
N LEU A 553 12.16 -23.44 -5.84
CA LEU A 553 10.90 -22.80 -5.47
C LEU A 553 10.41 -21.88 -6.59
N TYR A 554 11.29 -20.99 -7.04
CA TYR A 554 10.95 -19.94 -7.97
C TYR A 554 10.51 -20.41 -9.36
N LYS A 555 10.86 -21.62 -9.81
CA LYS A 555 10.50 -22.06 -11.17
C LYS A 555 9.03 -22.42 -11.34
N LEU A 556 8.31 -22.71 -10.27
CA LEU A 556 7.02 -23.38 -10.34
C LEU A 556 5.83 -22.53 -10.89
N ALA A 557 6.05 -21.39 -11.58
CA ALA A 557 5.58 -20.13 -11.01
C ALA A 557 4.55 -19.20 -11.69
N LYS A 558 3.85 -18.42 -10.83
CA LYS A 558 3.14 -17.16 -11.16
C LYS A 558 3.59 -15.92 -10.38
N THR A 559 3.63 -15.91 -9.04
CA THR A 559 4.07 -14.71 -8.26
C THR A 559 4.68 -15.06 -6.91
N LEU A 560 5.68 -14.29 -6.49
CA LEU A 560 6.35 -14.34 -5.18
C LEU A 560 6.88 -12.93 -4.88
N ARG A 561 6.64 -12.43 -3.67
CA ARG A 561 7.08 -11.09 -3.23
C ARG A 561 7.18 -11.01 -1.71
N THR A 562 8.00 -10.07 -1.24
CA THR A 562 7.85 -9.45 0.08
C THR A 562 7.31 -8.05 -0.10
N LYS A 563 6.47 -7.58 0.82
CA LYS A 563 6.00 -6.19 0.89
C LYS A 563 5.66 -5.83 2.34
N ASN A 564 5.52 -4.55 2.65
CA ASN A 564 4.85 -4.09 3.85
C ASN A 564 3.43 -4.69 4.00
N ALA A 565 3.07 -5.04 5.22
CA ALA A 565 1.69 -5.12 5.70
C ALA A 565 1.52 -4.00 6.73
N GLY A 566 1.36 -2.76 6.23
CA GLY A 566 1.50 -1.54 7.04
C GLY A 566 2.96 -1.23 7.44
N PRO A 567 3.20 -0.12 8.16
CA PRO A 567 4.54 0.40 8.41
C PRO A 567 5.33 -0.37 9.50
N TYR A 568 4.71 -1.31 10.21
CA TYR A 568 5.34 -2.09 11.29
C TYR A 568 5.44 -3.60 11.00
N SER A 569 4.99 -4.12 9.85
CA SER A 569 5.05 -5.55 9.51
C SER A 569 5.45 -5.80 8.05
N VAL A 570 6.09 -6.94 7.79
CA VAL A 570 6.41 -7.48 6.45
C VAL A 570 5.53 -8.69 6.19
N THR A 571 4.99 -8.82 4.98
CA THR A 571 4.36 -10.04 4.48
C THR A 571 5.17 -10.63 3.32
N LEU A 572 5.32 -11.95 3.33
CA LEU A 572 5.76 -12.79 2.22
C LEU A 572 4.51 -13.36 1.54
N ASP A 573 4.16 -12.83 0.37
CA ASP A 573 3.01 -13.28 -0.42
C ASP A 573 3.50 -14.11 -1.60
N ILE A 574 2.88 -15.28 -1.81
CA ILE A 574 3.29 -16.16 -2.88
C ILE A 574 2.09 -16.91 -3.48
N LEU A 575 1.86 -16.78 -4.80
CA LEU A 575 0.61 -17.16 -5.48
C LEU A 575 0.88 -18.15 -6.61
N PHE A 576 0.03 -19.19 -6.68
CA PHE A 576 0.12 -20.34 -7.57
C PHE A 576 -0.61 -20.16 -8.94
N PRO A 577 -0.42 -21.06 -9.92
CA PRO A 577 -0.90 -20.90 -11.29
C PRO A 577 -2.10 -21.79 -11.63
N THR A 578 -2.19 -22.93 -10.92
CA THR A 578 -3.05 -24.09 -11.04
C THR A 578 -3.11 -24.74 -9.66
N ARG A 579 -4.15 -25.55 -9.41
CA ARG A 579 -4.35 -26.25 -8.15
C ARG A 579 -3.28 -27.32 -7.87
N GLU A 580 -2.90 -28.07 -8.89
CA GLU A 580 -1.87 -29.13 -8.84
C GLU A 580 -0.54 -28.63 -8.23
N VAL A 581 -0.05 -27.46 -8.65
CA VAL A 581 1.21 -26.92 -8.11
C VAL A 581 1.04 -26.44 -6.68
N PHE A 582 -0.12 -25.90 -6.31
CA PHE A 582 -0.45 -25.56 -4.91
C PHE A 582 -0.43 -26.81 -4.03
N GLU A 583 -1.06 -27.89 -4.47
CA GLU A 583 -1.18 -29.18 -3.75
C GLU A 583 0.16 -29.92 -3.65
N LEU A 584 0.89 -30.10 -4.76
CA LEU A 584 2.24 -30.65 -4.80
C LEU A 584 3.16 -29.98 -3.77
N VAL A 585 3.17 -28.65 -3.82
CA VAL A 585 3.96 -27.85 -2.89
C VAL A 585 3.46 -28.08 -1.46
N VAL A 586 2.15 -27.97 -1.23
CA VAL A 586 1.46 -28.21 0.05
C VAL A 586 1.87 -29.53 0.73
N GLU A 587 2.23 -30.55 -0.02
CA GLU A 587 2.63 -31.86 0.50
C GLU A 587 4.13 -31.97 0.86
N SER A 588 4.99 -31.07 0.36
CA SER A 588 6.45 -31.31 0.23
C SER A 588 7.37 -31.11 1.46
N GLY A 589 6.86 -30.72 2.64
CA GLY A 589 7.65 -30.56 3.90
C GLY A 589 8.67 -29.40 4.04
N VAL A 590 9.08 -28.71 2.97
CA VAL A 590 10.16 -27.69 2.93
C VAL A 590 9.94 -26.33 3.64
N LEU A 591 8.81 -25.63 3.52
CA LEU A 591 8.56 -24.41 4.35
C LEU A 591 8.00 -24.76 5.72
N THR A 592 8.77 -24.49 6.75
CA THR A 592 8.32 -24.51 8.14
C THR A 592 8.39 -23.09 8.72
N ARG A 593 7.64 -22.81 9.79
CA ARG A 593 7.83 -21.57 10.58
C ARG A 593 9.30 -21.41 11.01
N GLY A 594 9.97 -22.52 11.33
CA GLY A 594 11.39 -22.54 11.67
C GLY A 594 12.32 -22.14 10.52
N GLY A 595 12.10 -22.65 9.30
CA GLY A 595 12.93 -22.34 8.14
C GLY A 595 12.82 -20.88 7.71
N LEU A 596 11.63 -20.27 7.81
CA LEU A 596 11.48 -18.82 7.60
C LEU A 596 12.16 -18.02 8.72
N ALA A 597 11.99 -18.42 9.98
CA ALA A 597 12.57 -17.73 11.13
C ALA A 597 14.11 -17.69 11.06
N GLU A 598 14.73 -18.84 10.75
CA GLU A 598 16.18 -18.96 10.53
C GLU A 598 16.65 -18.12 9.33
N MET A 599 15.94 -18.17 8.21
CA MET A 599 16.29 -17.44 6.98
C MET A 599 16.23 -15.91 7.13
N TYR A 600 15.24 -15.40 7.89
CA TYR A 600 15.05 -13.96 8.10
C TYR A 600 15.72 -13.43 9.39
N GLY A 601 16.27 -14.31 10.23
CA GLY A 601 16.92 -13.93 11.50
C GLY A 601 15.95 -13.41 12.56
N ILE A 602 14.77 -14.03 12.67
CA ILE A 602 13.66 -13.65 13.56
C ILE A 602 13.24 -14.85 14.45
N GLY A 603 12.40 -14.61 15.45
CA GLY A 603 11.74 -15.68 16.23
C GLY A 603 10.74 -16.48 15.39
N LYS A 604 10.38 -17.69 15.85
CA LYS A 604 9.27 -18.47 15.24
C LYS A 604 7.91 -17.92 15.64
N GLU A 605 7.90 -17.28 16.80
CA GLU A 605 6.86 -16.53 17.49
C GLU A 605 6.63 -15.12 16.89
N ASP A 606 7.66 -14.53 16.27
CA ASP A 606 7.57 -13.26 15.52
C ASP A 606 6.76 -13.42 14.23
N ILE A 607 6.70 -14.63 13.67
CA ILE A 607 5.85 -14.94 12.52
C ILE A 607 4.41 -15.02 13.02
N THR A 608 3.67 -13.91 12.99
CA THR A 608 2.28 -13.90 13.45
C THR A 608 1.43 -14.76 12.52
N GLU A 609 1.46 -14.48 11.22
CA GLU A 609 0.72 -15.24 10.22
C GLU A 609 1.60 -16.27 9.49
N PHE A 610 1.06 -17.47 9.27
CA PHE A 610 1.67 -18.53 8.46
C PHE A 610 0.56 -19.46 7.95
N MET A 611 0.12 -19.32 6.70
CA MET A 611 -1.06 -20.05 6.22
C MET A 611 -1.10 -20.33 4.71
N PHE A 612 -1.95 -21.30 4.37
CA PHE A 612 -2.32 -21.67 3.00
C PHE A 612 -3.70 -21.14 2.70
N TRP A 613 -3.79 -20.38 1.62
CA TRP A 613 -5.02 -19.73 1.19
C TRP A 613 -5.47 -20.30 -0.15
N GLU A 614 -6.27 -21.35 -0.07
CA GLU A 614 -6.73 -22.14 -1.22
C GLU A 614 -7.58 -21.34 -2.24
N PRO A 615 -8.49 -20.42 -1.85
CA PRO A 615 -9.27 -19.63 -2.82
C PRO A 615 -8.41 -18.77 -3.76
N ALA A 616 -7.29 -18.25 -3.25
CA ALA A 616 -6.30 -17.52 -4.04
C ALA A 616 -5.18 -18.40 -4.60
N LEU A 617 -5.23 -19.72 -4.35
CA LEU A 617 -4.13 -20.67 -4.44
C LEU A 617 -2.81 -20.00 -4.02
N ALA A 618 -2.58 -19.84 -2.72
CA ALA A 618 -1.46 -19.03 -2.22
C ALA A 618 -0.88 -19.50 -0.87
N PHE A 619 0.36 -19.09 -0.61
CA PHE A 619 0.94 -19.02 0.73
C PHE A 619 1.05 -17.57 1.20
N LYS A 620 0.93 -17.37 2.51
CA LYS A 620 1.23 -16.11 3.17
C LYS A 620 1.94 -16.34 4.49
N ALA A 621 2.95 -15.52 4.78
CA ALA A 621 3.48 -15.36 6.14
C ALA A 621 3.75 -13.89 6.46
N THR A 622 3.48 -13.45 7.69
CA THR A 622 3.63 -12.06 8.15
C THR A 622 4.42 -12.01 9.45
N TRP A 623 5.29 -11.02 9.62
CA TRP A 623 6.08 -10.79 10.84
C TRP A 623 6.40 -9.29 11.05
N PRO A 624 6.75 -8.83 12.27
CA PRO A 624 7.18 -7.46 12.54
C PRO A 624 8.38 -6.99 11.69
N ARG A 625 8.36 -5.72 11.30
CA ARG A 625 9.53 -5.03 10.74
C ARG A 625 10.52 -4.72 11.85
N ARG A 626 11.80 -5.05 11.64
CA ARG A 626 12.92 -4.63 12.50
C ARG A 626 13.02 -3.10 12.69
N ARG A 627 12.51 -2.33 11.73
CA ARG A 627 12.50 -0.85 11.70
C ARG A 627 11.20 -0.36 11.07
N VAL A 628 10.55 0.61 11.72
CA VAL A 628 9.32 1.21 11.18
C VAL A 628 9.57 1.82 9.81
N SER A 629 8.68 1.55 8.87
CA SER A 629 8.78 1.96 7.46
C SER A 629 9.05 3.47 7.34
N GLY A 630 10.16 3.83 6.71
CA GLY A 630 10.54 5.22 6.44
C GLY A 630 11.18 5.97 7.61
N SER A 631 11.59 5.31 8.71
CA SER A 631 12.47 5.92 9.70
C SER A 631 13.83 6.32 9.10
N TRP A 632 14.57 7.21 9.77
CA TRP A 632 15.89 7.64 9.29
C TRP A 632 16.89 6.47 9.13
N ASP A 633 16.75 5.44 9.98
CA ASP A 633 17.60 4.26 10.00
C ASP A 633 17.05 3.09 9.16
N ASP A 634 15.87 3.23 8.55
CA ASP A 634 15.32 2.24 7.62
C ASP A 634 16.23 2.03 6.40
N ASP A 635 16.33 0.78 5.97
CA ASP A 635 17.12 0.35 4.80
C ASP A 635 16.22 0.02 3.59
N ASP A 636 14.92 -0.26 3.80
CA ASP A 636 13.94 -0.49 2.73
C ASP A 636 12.50 -0.14 3.18
N VAL A 637 12.01 0.99 2.68
CA VAL A 637 10.67 1.55 2.98
C VAL A 637 9.53 0.62 2.52
N HIS A 638 9.77 -0.32 1.61
CA HIS A 638 8.75 -1.19 1.02
C HIS A 638 8.90 -2.69 1.39
N ALA A 639 9.98 -3.07 2.08
CA ALA A 639 10.38 -4.45 2.36
C ALA A 639 10.58 -5.28 1.07
N SER A 640 11.24 -4.68 0.08
CA SER A 640 11.56 -5.28 -1.22
C SER A 640 12.62 -6.37 -1.09
N GLY A 641 12.75 -7.23 -2.11
CA GLY A 641 13.87 -8.18 -2.26
C GLY A 641 13.97 -9.33 -1.25
N GLY A 642 13.34 -9.27 -0.07
CA GLY A 642 13.47 -10.30 0.98
C GLY A 642 12.97 -11.69 0.57
N HIS A 643 12.07 -11.75 -0.40
CA HIS A 643 11.61 -12.97 -1.03
C HIS A 643 12.71 -13.78 -1.75
N VAL A 644 13.86 -13.17 -2.07
CA VAL A 644 14.99 -13.84 -2.73
C VAL A 644 15.54 -15.00 -1.90
N GLY A 645 15.45 -14.95 -0.56
CA GLY A 645 15.88 -16.05 0.30
C GLY A 645 15.09 -17.35 0.05
N VAL A 646 13.76 -17.25 -0.11
CA VAL A 646 12.92 -18.44 -0.33
C VAL A 646 13.00 -18.95 -1.77
N MET A 647 13.33 -18.13 -2.77
CA MET A 647 13.39 -18.53 -4.19
C MET A 647 14.22 -19.80 -4.45
N GLY A 648 15.28 -20.03 -3.66
CA GLY A 648 16.20 -21.16 -3.79
C GLY A 648 15.87 -22.39 -2.92
N ILE A 649 14.71 -22.44 -2.26
CA ILE A 649 14.28 -23.65 -1.55
C ILE A 649 13.93 -24.74 -2.59
N GLU A 650 14.39 -25.96 -2.42
CA GLU A 650 14.18 -27.03 -3.42
C GLU A 650 12.93 -27.85 -3.11
N VAL A 651 11.98 -27.94 -4.05
CA VAL A 651 10.75 -28.75 -3.95
C VAL A 651 10.95 -30.06 -4.70
N VAL A 652 10.80 -31.20 -4.05
CA VAL A 652 10.83 -32.51 -4.74
C VAL A 652 9.54 -32.65 -5.58
N VAL A 653 9.68 -32.97 -6.87
CA VAL A 653 8.54 -33.14 -7.79
C VAL A 653 8.41 -34.60 -8.26
N PRO A 654 7.19 -35.07 -8.60
CA PRO A 654 7.00 -36.40 -9.20
C PRO A 654 7.78 -36.55 -10.51
N ALA A 655 8.28 -37.76 -10.79
CA ALA A 655 8.96 -38.07 -12.04
C ALA A 655 8.05 -37.80 -13.26
N GLY A 656 8.52 -37.01 -14.22
CA GLY A 656 7.74 -36.59 -15.38
C GLY A 656 6.74 -35.45 -15.10
N PHE A 657 6.74 -34.84 -13.91
CA PHE A 657 6.03 -33.59 -13.65
C PHE A 657 6.46 -32.51 -14.65
N SER A 658 5.50 -31.78 -15.20
CA SER A 658 5.80 -30.75 -16.20
C SER A 658 5.04 -29.46 -15.96
N LEU A 659 5.71 -28.33 -16.17
CA LEU A 659 5.13 -27.01 -16.02
C LEU A 659 5.45 -26.15 -17.24
N ASN A 660 4.46 -25.50 -17.83
CA ASN A 660 4.60 -24.66 -19.02
C ASN A 660 5.25 -25.37 -20.23
N GLY A 661 5.31 -26.70 -20.24
CA GLY A 661 5.98 -27.52 -21.26
C GLY A 661 7.42 -27.93 -20.92
N GLU A 662 8.01 -27.43 -19.83
CA GLU A 662 9.26 -27.97 -19.28
C GLU A 662 8.95 -29.21 -18.43
N ALA A 663 9.42 -30.38 -18.86
CA ALA A 663 9.30 -31.64 -18.13
C ALA A 663 10.53 -31.89 -17.26
N TRP A 664 10.31 -32.23 -16.00
CA TRP A 664 11.34 -32.53 -15.01
C TRP A 664 11.50 -34.05 -14.88
N LEU A 665 12.75 -34.52 -15.05
CA LEU A 665 13.11 -35.94 -15.17
C LEU A 665 13.03 -36.66 -13.83
#